data_AF-A0A6L7JP93-F1
#
_entry.id   AF-A0A6L7JP93-F1
#
_cell.length_a   1.000
_cell.length_b   1.000
_cell.length_c   1.000
_cell.angle_alpha   90.00
_cell.angle_beta   90.00
_cell.angle_gamma   90.00
#
_symmetry.space_group_name_H-M   'P 1'
#
loop_
_entity.id
_entity.type
_entity.pdbx_description
1 polymer ?
#
loop_
_entity_poly.entity_id
_entity_poly.type
_entity_poly.pdbx_seq_one_letter_code
_entity_poly.pdbx_strand_id
1 'polypeptide(L)'
;MGVERPEKNRQLSFSIINTTMTVEAMRDSGYKSTAHALAELIDNSIEADATTIELFGVERRMRRSLRTTSRLEQLAVLDNGCGMSSDELRGSLRYGHGTRRRRRGIGRFGVGLPNSSMSQARRVDIWSWQAGVTNALHTSLSIQDVEDGMIEIPEPQHSEVPAIYRQHSQYGFEDTGTLVVWSELDRVEWRRAASTFRHTEILIGRIYRRFLADPEDRLSPTDKRGDDIGAKRKIECIPVQLAENGHGSDVVEEEIVTVRPNDPLYLMRNTSCPEGFGSGPMFEELSIGQIVVPIALSDGETHNVLIRGSYARPHVRDSSHIDASWPSNFAGGNAGHTPWGKHAANNLGVSVMRAHREIEIDQEWVNNYDPTERWWKVEVDFPPALDEVFGVTNNKQGAMTFQRLAHFNWERERLEGEDTSLDVQQRMEADGDPRVHLLALLSQVQKAIEQVRKKAKVNKQSRGSRHSKDQADRAAVMATGEIERRQNEGHVGDSDRKEESTTKDDKQRTEVQSLVNLGLNVDEATRMVVETLEAGNRVRWIQADQDSQSFFNVESLPGVIQVVLNSSHPVARDLYDVIHPDTDEISAEEARERLDRSSAAFRLLLYSWARYEDEQSEGAKRQIRKTRHAWGQYAEDFFTIEDEPPAFIDRV
;
A
#
# COMPACT_ATOMS: atom_id res chain seq x y z
N MET A 1 -75.79 -13.64 -12.95
CA MET A 1 -75.10 -12.62 -12.13
C MET A 1 -73.72 -13.16 -11.80
N GLY A 2 -72.72 -12.81 -12.60
CA GLY A 2 -71.30 -12.97 -12.28
C GLY A 2 -70.69 -11.57 -12.35
N VAL A 3 -70.18 -11.08 -11.23
CA VAL A 3 -69.60 -9.73 -11.13
C VAL A 3 -68.15 -9.81 -11.59
N GLU A 4 -67.86 -9.24 -12.76
CA GLU A 4 -66.49 -9.00 -13.24
C GLU A 4 -65.81 -7.95 -12.35
N ARG A 5 -64.58 -8.26 -11.91
CA ARG A 5 -63.68 -7.30 -11.25
C ARG A 5 -63.00 -6.45 -12.34
N PRO A 6 -62.84 -5.13 -12.16
CA PRO A 6 -62.22 -4.30 -13.18
C PRO A 6 -60.71 -4.57 -13.21
N GLU A 7 -60.20 -4.88 -14.41
CA GLU A 7 -58.76 -4.90 -14.70
C GLU A 7 -58.18 -3.51 -14.47
N LYS A 8 -57.24 -3.39 -13.53
CA LYS A 8 -56.43 -2.17 -13.36
C LYS A 8 -55.52 -2.03 -14.59
N ASN A 9 -55.86 -1.06 -15.43
CA ASN A 9 -55.10 -0.59 -16.57
C ASN A 9 -53.68 -0.18 -16.10
N ARG A 10 -52.66 -1.02 -16.33
CA ARG A 10 -51.25 -0.71 -16.07
C ARG A 10 -50.77 0.27 -17.15
N GLN A 11 -50.85 1.57 -16.89
CA GLN A 11 -50.14 2.56 -17.71
C GLN A 11 -48.64 2.26 -17.65
N LEU A 12 -48.03 1.97 -18.80
CA LEU A 12 -46.58 1.83 -18.92
C LEU A 12 -45.93 3.21 -18.71
N SER A 13 -45.21 3.40 -17.61
CA SER A 13 -44.42 4.61 -17.38
C SER A 13 -43.08 4.52 -18.10
N PHE A 14 -42.83 5.42 -19.06
CA PHE A 14 -41.55 5.55 -19.76
C PHE A 14 -40.63 6.58 -19.07
N SER A 15 -40.56 6.56 -17.74
CA SER A 15 -39.62 7.41 -17.00
C SER A 15 -38.18 7.03 -17.37
N ILE A 16 -37.32 8.02 -17.59
CA ILE A 16 -35.88 7.82 -17.82
C ILE A 16 -35.23 7.13 -16.61
N ILE A 17 -35.78 7.37 -15.41
CA ILE A 17 -35.29 6.84 -14.15
C ILE A 17 -36.32 5.86 -13.58
N ASN A 18 -35.92 4.61 -13.40
CA ASN A 18 -36.62 3.64 -12.55
C ASN A 18 -36.02 3.71 -11.15
N THR A 19 -36.78 4.18 -10.17
CA THR A 19 -36.29 4.44 -8.80
C THR A 19 -35.68 3.20 -8.17
N THR A 20 -36.35 2.05 -8.24
CA THR A 20 -35.87 0.79 -7.65
C THR A 20 -34.56 0.35 -8.29
N MET A 21 -34.51 0.27 -9.62
CA MET A 21 -33.29 -0.12 -10.34
C MET A 21 -32.13 0.88 -10.11
N THR A 22 -32.44 2.16 -9.92
CA THR A 22 -31.43 3.20 -9.66
C THR A 22 -30.83 3.01 -8.27
N VAL A 23 -31.65 2.77 -7.25
CA VAL A 23 -31.19 2.49 -5.89
C VAL A 23 -30.37 1.20 -5.84
N GLU A 24 -30.80 0.15 -6.53
CA GLU A 24 -30.03 -1.10 -6.67
C GLU A 24 -28.68 -0.87 -7.37
N ALA A 25 -28.66 -0.14 -8.49
CA ALA A 25 -27.41 0.17 -9.20
C ALA A 25 -26.45 1.03 -8.36
N MET A 26 -26.97 2.00 -7.61
CA MET A 26 -26.16 2.81 -6.68
C MET A 26 -25.57 1.95 -5.56
N ARG A 27 -26.35 1.00 -5.03
CA ARG A 27 -25.90 0.00 -4.08
C ARG A 27 -24.81 -0.92 -4.65
N ASP A 28 -24.92 -1.30 -5.92
CA ASP A 28 -23.94 -2.16 -6.61
C ASP A 28 -22.64 -1.44 -6.96
N SER A 29 -22.68 -0.13 -7.23
CA SER A 29 -21.50 0.70 -7.52
C SER A 29 -20.57 0.95 -6.30
N GLY A 30 -20.70 0.15 -5.25
CA GLY A 30 -20.38 0.44 -3.85
C GLY A 30 -18.92 0.68 -3.47
N TYR A 31 -18.65 0.58 -2.17
CA TYR A 31 -17.37 0.89 -1.53
C TYR A 31 -16.39 -0.29 -1.63
N LYS A 32 -15.08 0.00 -1.67
CA LYS A 32 -14.01 -1.02 -1.70
C LYS A 32 -14.11 -2.05 -0.57
N SER A 33 -14.63 -1.66 0.60
CA SER A 33 -14.90 -2.57 1.74
C SER A 33 -15.91 -1.96 2.71
N THR A 34 -16.41 -2.76 3.66
CA THR A 34 -17.28 -2.27 4.76
C THR A 34 -16.60 -1.16 5.57
N ALA A 35 -15.27 -1.22 5.75
CA ALA A 35 -14.52 -0.19 6.46
C ALA A 35 -14.51 1.16 5.70
N HIS A 36 -14.46 1.16 4.36
CA HIS A 36 -14.58 2.40 3.57
C HIS A 36 -15.99 2.99 3.64
N ALA A 37 -17.02 2.14 3.70
CA ALA A 37 -18.40 2.61 3.89
C ALA A 37 -18.58 3.26 5.28
N LEU A 38 -18.02 2.66 6.34
CA LEU A 38 -18.02 3.23 7.69
C LEU A 38 -17.21 4.53 7.75
N ALA A 39 -16.11 4.64 6.99
CA ALA A 39 -15.35 5.88 6.89
C ALA A 39 -16.21 7.06 6.40
N GLU A 40 -17.14 6.87 5.47
CA GLU A 40 -18.03 7.99 5.09
C GLU A 40 -18.98 8.44 6.21
N LEU A 41 -19.37 7.55 7.13
CA LEU A 41 -20.13 7.98 8.31
C LEU A 41 -19.25 8.77 9.27
N ILE A 42 -17.99 8.36 9.44
CA ILE A 42 -17.00 9.06 10.28
C ILE A 42 -16.62 10.42 9.69
N ASP A 43 -16.51 10.54 8.37
CA ASP A 43 -16.36 11.82 7.68
C ASP A 43 -17.49 12.78 8.09
N ASN A 44 -18.74 12.30 8.06
CA ASN A 44 -19.90 13.12 8.44
C ASN A 44 -19.85 13.53 9.92
N SER A 45 -19.45 12.60 10.82
CA SER A 45 -19.29 12.92 12.23
C SER A 45 -18.18 13.96 12.46
N ILE A 46 -17.05 13.87 11.76
CA ILE A 46 -15.96 14.86 11.82
C ILE A 46 -16.42 16.22 11.26
N GLU A 47 -17.18 16.23 10.17
CA GLU A 47 -17.77 17.45 9.60
C GLU A 47 -18.81 18.10 10.51
N ALA A 48 -19.46 17.30 11.36
CA ALA A 48 -20.35 17.76 12.43
C ALA A 48 -19.58 18.20 13.70
N ASP A 49 -18.25 18.36 13.61
CA ASP A 49 -17.35 18.75 14.69
C ASP A 49 -17.36 17.78 15.89
N ALA A 50 -17.69 16.50 15.67
CA ALA A 50 -17.67 15.49 16.73
C ALA A 50 -16.24 15.27 17.28
N THR A 51 -16.15 15.10 18.59
CA THR A 51 -14.91 14.78 19.30
C THR A 51 -14.86 13.32 19.76
N THR A 52 -16.03 12.69 19.92
CA THR A 52 -16.17 11.25 20.19
C THR A 52 -17.05 10.61 19.13
N ILE A 53 -16.61 9.45 18.64
CA ILE A 53 -17.32 8.64 17.64
C ILE A 53 -17.26 7.19 18.11
N GLU A 54 -18.40 6.52 18.16
CA GLU A 54 -18.54 5.16 18.66
C GLU A 54 -19.13 4.26 17.56
N LEU A 55 -18.38 3.24 17.17
CA LEU A 55 -18.79 2.23 16.20
C LEU A 55 -19.31 0.99 16.93
N PHE A 56 -20.61 0.76 16.90
CA PHE A 56 -21.22 -0.41 17.51
C PHE A 56 -21.33 -1.56 16.52
N GLY A 57 -21.01 -2.77 17.00
CA GLY A 57 -21.15 -4.03 16.28
C GLY A 57 -22.06 -4.92 17.08
N VAL A 58 -23.36 -4.88 16.78
CA VAL A 58 -24.36 -5.64 17.52
C VAL A 58 -24.46 -7.04 16.91
N GLU A 59 -24.17 -8.06 17.71
CA GLU A 59 -24.16 -9.45 17.29
C GLU A 59 -25.24 -10.28 17.96
N ARG A 60 -25.73 -11.28 17.23
CA ARG A 60 -26.61 -12.32 17.77
C ARG A 60 -25.93 -13.68 17.70
N ARG A 61 -26.02 -14.45 18.78
CA ARG A 61 -25.62 -15.87 18.77
C ARG A 61 -26.58 -16.66 17.88
N MET A 62 -26.03 -17.32 16.87
CA MET A 62 -26.75 -18.29 16.05
C MET A 62 -26.27 -19.70 16.41
N ARG A 63 -27.22 -20.58 16.71
CA ARG A 63 -26.96 -22.02 16.84
C ARG A 63 -27.08 -22.64 15.45
N ARG A 64 -25.97 -23.11 14.86
CA ARG A 64 -25.98 -23.92 13.65
C ARG A 64 -25.28 -25.24 13.93
N SER A 65 -26.05 -26.34 13.94
CA SER A 65 -25.54 -27.68 14.27
C SER A 65 -24.83 -27.69 15.65
N LEU A 66 -23.70 -28.39 15.79
CA LEU A 66 -22.91 -28.53 17.02
C LEU A 66 -22.09 -27.28 17.42
N ARG A 67 -22.17 -26.15 16.68
CA ARG A 67 -21.36 -24.94 16.95
C ARG A 67 -22.23 -23.69 17.08
N THR A 68 -22.04 -22.95 18.17
CA THR A 68 -22.61 -21.61 18.34
C THR A 68 -21.66 -20.58 17.74
N THR A 69 -22.18 -19.69 16.90
CA THR A 69 -21.40 -18.61 16.31
C THR A 69 -22.15 -17.29 16.43
N SER A 70 -21.50 -16.24 16.89
CA SER A 70 -22.04 -14.89 16.82
C SER A 70 -21.97 -14.35 15.39
N ARG A 71 -22.99 -13.59 15.01
CA ARG A 71 -23.11 -12.93 13.71
C ARG A 71 -23.62 -11.50 13.90
N LEU A 72 -23.02 -10.55 13.19
CA LEU A 72 -23.47 -9.17 13.09
C LEU A 72 -24.93 -9.11 12.63
N GLU A 73 -25.70 -8.37 13.38
CA GLU A 73 -27.09 -8.03 13.11
C GLU A 73 -27.21 -6.54 12.77
N GLN A 74 -26.46 -5.69 13.46
CA GLN A 74 -26.41 -4.25 13.21
C GLN A 74 -24.98 -3.72 13.29
N LEU A 75 -24.72 -2.69 12.49
CA LEU A 75 -23.58 -1.79 12.65
C LEU A 75 -24.14 -0.40 12.92
N ALA A 76 -23.56 0.36 13.84
CA ALA A 76 -24.00 1.72 14.08
C ALA A 76 -22.83 2.67 14.32
N VAL A 77 -23.01 3.94 13.98
CA VAL A 77 -22.08 5.03 14.28
C VAL A 77 -22.83 6.05 15.12
N LEU A 78 -22.36 6.29 16.33
CA LEU A 78 -22.84 7.29 17.27
C LEU A 78 -21.79 8.39 17.42
N ASP A 79 -22.17 9.66 17.31
CA ASP A 79 -21.28 10.79 17.52
C ASP A 79 -21.90 11.86 18.41
N ASN A 80 -21.03 12.67 19.02
CA ASN A 80 -21.41 13.87 19.79
C ASN A 80 -21.30 15.17 18.96
N GLY A 81 -21.47 15.09 17.64
CA GLY A 81 -21.44 16.26 16.78
C GLY A 81 -22.62 17.20 17.01
N CYS A 82 -22.72 18.27 16.21
CA CYS A 82 -23.74 19.32 16.36
C CYS A 82 -25.20 18.87 16.12
N GLY A 83 -25.43 17.62 15.73
CA GLY A 83 -26.73 17.10 15.30
C GLY A 83 -27.27 17.77 14.05
N MET A 84 -28.51 17.45 13.70
CA MET A 84 -29.22 17.95 12.52
C MET A 84 -30.59 18.50 12.91
N SER A 85 -31.02 19.57 12.25
CA SER A 85 -32.42 19.99 12.25
C SER A 85 -33.30 18.96 11.51
N SER A 86 -34.63 19.07 11.65
CA SER A 86 -35.57 18.17 10.98
C SER A 86 -35.37 18.11 9.45
N ASP A 87 -35.21 19.27 8.80
CA ASP A 87 -35.00 19.33 7.35
C ASP A 87 -33.64 18.74 6.93
N GLU A 88 -32.58 18.99 7.70
CA GLU A 88 -31.25 18.42 7.45
C GLU A 88 -31.24 16.90 7.62
N LEU A 89 -31.87 16.40 8.69
CA LEU A 89 -32.01 14.97 8.96
C LEU A 89 -32.77 14.27 7.83
N ARG A 90 -33.90 14.82 7.39
CA ARG A 90 -34.67 14.28 6.26
C ARG A 90 -33.88 14.34 4.95
N GLY A 91 -33.19 15.46 4.71
CA GLY A 91 -32.36 15.67 3.54
C GLY A 91 -31.15 14.74 3.48
N SER A 92 -30.61 14.30 4.62
CA SER A 92 -29.41 13.46 4.71
C SER A 92 -29.56 12.09 4.02
N LEU A 93 -30.78 11.54 3.96
CA LEU A 93 -31.10 10.27 3.30
C LEU A 93 -31.44 10.42 1.81
N ARG A 94 -31.47 11.66 1.29
CA ARG A 94 -31.82 11.91 -0.11
C ARG A 94 -30.59 11.77 -1.02
N TYR A 95 -30.70 10.92 -2.03
CA TYR A 95 -29.69 10.83 -3.09
C TYR A 95 -29.52 12.16 -3.85
N GLY A 96 -28.26 12.58 -4.04
CA GLY A 96 -27.92 13.79 -4.80
C GLY A 96 -28.22 15.10 -4.06
N HIS A 97 -28.53 15.05 -2.76
CA HIS A 97 -28.70 16.23 -1.92
C HIS A 97 -27.34 16.72 -1.40
N GLY A 98 -26.55 17.32 -2.29
CA GLY A 98 -25.36 18.08 -1.89
C GLY A 98 -25.75 19.47 -1.46
N THR A 99 -25.55 19.81 -0.18
CA THR A 99 -25.51 21.21 0.23
C THR A 99 -24.32 21.85 -0.48
N ARG A 100 -24.56 22.55 -1.60
CA ARG A 100 -23.56 23.25 -2.44
C ARG A 100 -22.72 24.31 -1.71
N ARG A 101 -22.75 24.37 -0.36
CA ARG A 101 -22.40 25.57 0.41
C ARG A 101 -21.04 25.57 1.08
N ARG A 102 -20.28 24.46 1.14
CA ARG A 102 -18.92 24.49 1.72
C ARG A 102 -17.91 23.72 0.86
N ARG A 103 -17.20 24.44 -0.01
CA ARG A 103 -16.04 23.94 -0.78
C ARG A 103 -14.81 23.56 0.08
N ARG A 104 -14.89 23.72 1.41
CA ARG A 104 -13.76 23.58 2.34
C ARG A 104 -13.81 22.30 3.21
N GLY A 105 -14.90 21.53 3.15
CA GLY A 105 -15.11 20.35 4.00
C GLY A 105 -14.61 19.04 3.37
N ILE A 106 -14.64 17.98 4.17
CA ILE A 106 -14.31 16.61 3.75
C ILE A 106 -15.32 16.12 2.68
N GLY A 107 -16.59 16.48 2.82
CA GLY A 107 -17.71 16.13 1.96
C GLY A 107 -17.98 17.16 0.86
N ARG A 108 -18.16 16.68 -0.37
CA ARG A 108 -18.41 17.53 -1.56
C ARG A 108 -19.61 17.06 -2.40
N PHE A 109 -19.92 15.77 -2.41
CA PHE A 109 -20.76 15.17 -3.46
C PHE A 109 -22.22 14.92 -3.07
N GLY A 110 -22.61 15.09 -1.79
CA GLY A 110 -24.03 15.02 -1.41
C GLY A 110 -24.71 13.67 -1.60
N VAL A 111 -23.90 12.60 -1.65
CA VAL A 111 -24.35 11.22 -1.90
C VAL A 111 -23.81 10.24 -0.84
N GLY A 112 -22.96 10.70 0.08
CA GLY A 112 -22.13 9.85 0.94
C GLY A 112 -22.95 8.93 1.85
N LEU A 113 -23.83 9.51 2.68
CA LEU A 113 -24.58 8.75 3.69
C LEU A 113 -25.56 7.70 3.12
N PRO A 114 -26.46 8.03 2.18
CA PRO A 114 -27.38 7.01 1.64
C PRO A 114 -26.63 5.97 0.79
N ASN A 115 -25.59 6.35 0.03
CA ASN A 115 -24.79 5.37 -0.73
C ASN A 115 -23.99 4.45 0.18
N SER A 116 -23.28 4.97 1.19
CA SER A 116 -22.47 4.15 2.09
C SER A 116 -23.34 3.17 2.86
N SER A 117 -24.46 3.65 3.40
CA SER A 117 -25.40 2.82 4.15
C SER A 117 -26.04 1.73 3.30
N MET A 118 -26.62 2.10 2.16
CA MET A 118 -27.34 1.16 1.30
C MET A 118 -26.42 0.21 0.55
N SER A 119 -25.12 0.52 0.44
CA SER A 119 -24.11 -0.42 -0.10
C SER A 119 -23.90 -1.63 0.81
N GLN A 120 -24.09 -1.49 2.13
CA GLN A 120 -23.81 -2.53 3.12
C GLN A 120 -25.08 -3.20 3.68
N ALA A 121 -26.18 -2.46 3.75
CA ALA A 121 -27.39 -2.80 4.49
C ALA A 121 -28.67 -2.59 3.67
N ARG A 122 -29.75 -3.33 3.94
CA ARG A 122 -31.07 -3.07 3.31
C ARG A 122 -31.87 -1.98 4.01
N ARG A 123 -31.47 -1.59 5.23
CA ARG A 123 -32.14 -0.55 6.00
C ARG A 123 -31.14 0.31 6.77
N VAL A 124 -31.38 1.61 6.75
CA VAL A 124 -30.70 2.61 7.58
C VAL A 124 -31.73 3.42 8.38
N ASP A 125 -31.46 3.57 9.67
CA ASP A 125 -32.21 4.42 10.58
C ASP A 125 -31.27 5.49 11.14
N ILE A 126 -31.75 6.73 11.25
CA ILE A 126 -30.96 7.85 11.79
C ILE A 126 -31.75 8.51 12.91
N TRP A 127 -31.10 8.69 14.06
CA TRP A 127 -31.54 9.57 15.13
C TRP A 127 -30.60 10.76 15.21
N SER A 128 -31.13 11.97 15.39
CA SER A 128 -30.29 13.15 15.64
C SER A 128 -30.99 14.10 16.62
N TRP A 129 -30.20 14.79 17.45
CA TRP A 129 -30.70 15.72 18.46
C TRP A 129 -29.78 16.93 18.60
N GLN A 130 -30.39 18.07 18.98
CA GLN A 130 -29.68 19.33 19.25
C GLN A 130 -30.01 19.96 20.62
N ALA A 131 -30.87 19.29 21.40
CA ALA A 131 -31.35 19.76 22.70
C ALA A 131 -31.52 18.59 23.69
N GLY A 132 -30.52 17.71 23.74
CA GLY A 132 -30.50 16.49 24.55
C GLY A 132 -31.15 15.29 23.86
N VAL A 133 -30.64 14.10 24.18
CA VAL A 133 -31.04 12.82 23.56
C VAL A 133 -32.54 12.50 23.65
N THR A 134 -33.24 13.03 24.66
CA THR A 134 -34.70 12.84 24.82
C THR A 134 -35.52 13.56 23.76
N ASN A 135 -34.95 14.56 23.08
CA ASN A 135 -35.56 15.30 21.99
C ASN A 135 -35.17 14.75 20.60
N ALA A 136 -34.59 13.55 20.53
CA ALA A 136 -34.15 12.96 19.27
C ALA A 136 -35.28 12.85 18.25
N LEU A 137 -34.96 13.24 17.02
CA LEU A 137 -35.78 13.01 15.83
C LEU A 137 -35.22 11.80 15.09
N HIS A 138 -36.12 10.99 14.53
CA HIS A 138 -35.82 9.77 13.82
C HIS A 138 -36.46 9.76 12.44
N THR A 139 -35.71 9.28 11.44
CA THR A 139 -36.22 8.88 10.13
C THR A 139 -35.42 7.69 9.61
N SER A 140 -35.91 7.04 8.56
CA SER A 140 -35.29 5.83 8.01
C SER A 140 -35.45 5.74 6.49
N LEU A 141 -34.60 4.92 5.89
CA LEU A 141 -34.67 4.52 4.49
C LEU A 141 -34.45 3.01 4.43
N SER A 142 -35.39 2.28 3.84
CA SER A 142 -35.22 0.86 3.55
C SER A 142 -35.44 0.56 2.08
N ILE A 143 -34.74 -0.47 1.58
CA ILE A 143 -34.93 -0.94 0.21
C ILE A 143 -36.34 -1.49 0.02
N GLN A 144 -36.88 -2.16 1.04
CA GLN A 144 -38.23 -2.69 0.98
C GLN A 144 -39.25 -1.56 0.75
N ASP A 145 -39.12 -0.44 1.46
CA ASP A 145 -40.04 0.70 1.27
C ASP A 145 -39.93 1.27 -0.15
N VAL A 146 -38.72 1.35 -0.71
CA VAL A 146 -38.49 1.78 -2.10
C VAL A 146 -39.08 0.79 -3.11
N GLU A 147 -38.92 -0.51 -2.90
CA GLU A 147 -39.52 -1.58 -3.69
C GLU A 147 -41.06 -1.52 -3.64
N ASP A 148 -41.61 -1.15 -2.47
CA ASP A 148 -43.05 -0.98 -2.23
C ASP A 148 -43.59 0.37 -2.77
N GLY A 149 -42.74 1.20 -3.37
CA GLY A 149 -43.11 2.40 -4.10
C GLY A 149 -42.85 3.72 -3.36
N MET A 150 -42.07 3.73 -2.28
CA MET A 150 -41.64 4.95 -1.61
C MET A 150 -40.76 5.80 -2.52
N ILE A 151 -41.19 7.05 -2.76
CA ILE A 151 -40.47 8.03 -3.58
C ILE A 151 -40.00 9.26 -2.79
N GLU A 152 -40.38 9.36 -1.52
CA GLU A 152 -40.00 10.45 -0.61
C GLU A 152 -39.50 9.88 0.72
N ILE A 153 -38.48 10.52 1.32
CA ILE A 153 -38.03 10.16 2.66
C ILE A 153 -39.11 10.58 3.68
N PRO A 154 -39.47 9.73 4.67
CA PRO A 154 -40.43 10.07 5.71
C PRO A 154 -40.04 11.33 6.51
N GLU A 155 -41.03 12.11 6.94
CA GLU A 155 -40.82 13.23 7.87
C GLU A 155 -40.22 12.72 9.19
N PRO A 156 -39.18 13.36 9.74
CA PRO A 156 -38.62 12.95 11.00
C PRO A 156 -39.60 13.09 12.16
N GLN A 157 -39.67 12.07 13.02
CA GLN A 157 -40.57 12.02 14.18
C GLN A 157 -39.78 11.88 15.47
N HIS A 158 -40.32 12.40 16.57
CA HIS A 158 -39.73 12.16 17.88
C HIS A 158 -39.71 10.67 18.21
N SER A 159 -38.53 10.15 18.55
CA SER A 159 -38.33 8.75 18.88
C SER A 159 -37.15 8.63 19.82
N GLU A 160 -37.29 7.82 20.87
CA GLU A 160 -36.18 7.56 21.77
C GLU A 160 -35.05 6.84 21.05
N VAL A 161 -33.82 7.26 21.32
CA VAL A 161 -32.64 6.50 20.90
C VAL A 161 -32.70 5.08 21.50
N PRO A 162 -32.47 4.02 20.71
CA PRO A 162 -32.61 2.65 21.20
C PRO A 162 -31.75 2.38 22.45
N ALA A 163 -32.33 1.66 23.40
CA ALA A 163 -31.72 1.44 24.72
C ALA A 163 -30.35 0.77 24.66
N ILE A 164 -30.11 -0.12 23.69
CA ILE A 164 -28.83 -0.81 23.49
C ILE A 164 -27.67 0.18 23.31
N TYR A 165 -27.85 1.24 22.53
CA TYR A 165 -26.81 2.26 22.33
C TYR A 165 -26.72 3.19 23.53
N ARG A 166 -27.85 3.50 24.17
CA ARG A 166 -27.88 4.31 25.40
C ARG A 166 -27.15 3.67 26.58
N GLN A 167 -27.24 2.34 26.71
CA GLN A 167 -26.66 1.59 27.82
C GLN A 167 -25.16 1.36 27.65
N HIS A 168 -24.67 1.26 26.41
CA HIS A 168 -23.32 0.77 26.11
C HIS A 168 -22.36 1.82 25.55
N SER A 169 -22.82 3.06 25.36
CA SER A 169 -21.95 4.19 25.07
C SER A 169 -20.92 4.40 26.18
N GLN A 170 -19.66 4.50 25.80
CA GLN A 170 -18.50 4.74 26.65
C GLN A 170 -18.42 6.21 27.08
N TYR A 171 -18.98 7.12 26.29
CA TYR A 171 -18.93 8.56 26.53
C TYR A 171 -20.26 9.17 26.95
N GLY A 172 -21.35 8.41 26.85
CA GLY A 172 -22.70 8.88 27.14
C GLY A 172 -23.26 9.76 26.04
N PHE A 173 -24.29 10.53 26.39
CA PHE A 173 -25.02 11.39 25.46
C PHE A 173 -24.91 12.83 25.90
N GLU A 174 -24.47 13.68 24.99
CA GLU A 174 -24.42 15.13 25.18
C GLU A 174 -25.72 15.81 24.73
N ASP A 175 -25.76 17.14 24.83
CA ASP A 175 -26.87 17.97 24.36
C ASP A 175 -27.08 17.87 22.83
N THR A 176 -26.06 17.44 22.09
CA THR A 176 -26.11 17.26 20.63
C THR A 176 -25.54 15.89 20.25
N GLY A 177 -25.95 15.37 19.10
CA GLY A 177 -25.36 14.17 18.54
C GLY A 177 -26.22 13.51 17.47
N THR A 178 -25.65 12.48 16.86
CA THR A 178 -26.29 11.68 15.80
C THR A 178 -25.98 10.20 15.98
N LEU A 179 -26.97 9.35 15.76
CA LEU A 179 -26.83 7.90 15.68
C LEU A 179 -27.32 7.44 14.30
N VAL A 180 -26.46 6.75 13.56
CA VAL A 180 -26.79 6.08 12.30
C VAL A 180 -26.72 4.57 12.52
N VAL A 181 -27.79 3.84 12.25
CA VAL A 181 -27.88 2.39 12.43
C VAL A 181 -28.13 1.71 11.10
N TRP A 182 -27.26 0.78 10.76
CA TRP A 182 -27.43 -0.15 9.65
C TRP A 182 -28.01 -1.46 10.16
N SER A 183 -29.12 -1.88 9.58
CA SER A 183 -29.78 -3.15 9.88
C SER A 183 -30.09 -3.92 8.60
N GLU A 184 -30.43 -5.21 8.75
CA GLU A 184 -30.61 -6.11 7.60
C GLU A 184 -29.34 -6.16 6.72
N LEU A 185 -28.21 -6.41 7.39
CA LEU A 185 -26.88 -6.49 6.78
C LEU A 185 -26.76 -7.71 5.84
N ASP A 186 -26.57 -7.44 4.56
CA ASP A 186 -26.51 -8.45 3.49
C ASP A 186 -25.25 -8.33 2.62
N ARG A 187 -24.48 -7.25 2.73
CA ARG A 187 -23.25 -7.03 1.93
C ARG A 187 -22.00 -6.70 2.75
N VAL A 188 -22.07 -6.83 4.08
CA VAL A 188 -20.89 -6.69 4.93
C VAL A 188 -19.87 -7.80 4.67
N GLU A 189 -18.60 -7.43 4.61
CA GLU A 189 -17.49 -8.35 4.30
C GLU A 189 -17.22 -9.33 5.43
N TRP A 190 -17.21 -8.81 6.67
CA TRP A 190 -16.99 -9.61 7.88
C TRP A 190 -18.31 -9.83 8.62
N ARG A 191 -18.48 -11.05 9.12
CA ARG A 191 -19.72 -11.45 9.82
C ARG A 191 -19.67 -11.27 11.33
N ARG A 192 -18.53 -10.85 11.89
CA ARG A 192 -18.34 -10.59 13.32
C ARG A 192 -17.82 -9.18 13.57
N ALA A 193 -18.21 -8.60 14.72
CA ALA A 193 -17.78 -7.31 15.21
C ALA A 193 -16.26 -7.26 15.37
N ALA A 194 -15.66 -8.20 16.13
CA ALA A 194 -14.20 -8.25 16.33
C ALA A 194 -13.39 -8.26 15.02
N SER A 195 -13.83 -9.04 14.02
CA SER A 195 -13.18 -9.07 12.70
C SER A 195 -13.38 -7.77 11.94
N THR A 196 -14.59 -7.20 11.97
CA THR A 196 -14.89 -5.91 11.34
C THR A 196 -14.00 -4.82 11.93
N PHE A 197 -13.96 -4.71 13.26
CA PHE A 197 -13.23 -3.67 13.97
C PHE A 197 -11.72 -3.77 13.78
N ARG A 198 -11.13 -4.96 13.77
CA ARG A 198 -9.70 -5.11 13.49
C ARG A 198 -9.29 -4.57 12.12
N HIS A 199 -10.05 -4.87 11.07
CA HIS A 199 -9.75 -4.36 9.72
C HIS A 199 -10.09 -2.88 9.59
N THR A 200 -11.13 -2.46 10.30
CA THR A 200 -11.62 -1.08 10.33
C THR A 200 -10.64 -0.17 11.07
N GLU A 201 -10.03 -0.60 12.19
CA GLU A 201 -8.98 0.10 12.93
C GLU A 201 -7.80 0.45 12.04
N ILE A 202 -7.26 -0.52 11.28
CA ILE A 202 -6.08 -0.31 10.43
C ILE A 202 -6.34 0.76 9.37
N LEU A 203 -7.51 0.70 8.73
CA LEU A 203 -7.87 1.62 7.65
C LEU A 203 -8.27 3.00 8.18
N ILE A 204 -9.22 3.08 9.13
CA ILE A 204 -9.67 4.34 9.75
C ILE A 204 -8.52 5.03 10.46
N GLY A 205 -7.71 4.26 11.20
CA GLY A 205 -6.51 4.76 11.85
C GLY A 205 -5.59 5.48 10.87
N ARG A 206 -5.54 5.02 9.61
CA ARG A 206 -4.73 5.63 8.54
C ARG A 206 -5.41 6.83 7.90
N ILE A 207 -6.68 6.69 7.54
CA ILE A 207 -7.50 7.75 6.93
C ILE A 207 -7.54 8.98 7.83
N TYR A 208 -7.78 8.79 9.12
CA TYR A 208 -8.00 9.86 10.09
C TYR A 208 -6.82 10.10 11.02
N ARG A 209 -5.61 9.60 10.69
CA ARG A 209 -4.44 9.69 11.58
C ARG A 209 -4.19 11.08 12.16
N ARG A 210 -4.39 12.14 11.37
CA ARG A 210 -4.21 13.55 11.81
C ARG A 210 -5.31 14.02 12.75
N PHE A 211 -6.53 13.48 12.64
CA PHE A 211 -7.63 13.78 13.55
C PHE A 211 -7.49 13.02 14.88
N LEU A 212 -6.92 11.82 14.82
CA LEU A 212 -6.68 10.93 15.96
C LEU A 212 -5.41 11.26 16.75
N ALA A 213 -4.40 11.85 16.11
CA ALA A 213 -3.13 12.17 16.76
C ALA A 213 -3.24 13.38 17.70
N ASP A 214 -2.37 13.39 18.72
CA ASP A 214 -2.19 14.55 19.59
C ASP A 214 -1.71 15.76 18.78
N PRO A 215 -2.17 16.99 19.08
CA PRO A 215 -1.88 18.17 18.26
C PRO A 215 -0.40 18.37 17.90
N GLU A 216 0.50 18.02 18.82
CA GLU A 216 1.96 18.09 18.65
C GLU A 216 2.54 17.06 17.68
N ASP A 217 1.83 15.95 17.45
CA ASP A 217 2.25 14.84 16.57
C ASP A 217 1.54 14.86 15.20
N ARG A 218 0.54 15.72 14.98
CA ARG A 218 -0.29 15.71 13.74
C ARG A 218 0.47 16.06 12.48
N LEU A 219 1.44 16.96 12.62
CA LEU A 219 2.13 17.60 11.52
C LEU A 219 3.62 17.68 11.87
N SER A 220 4.48 17.56 10.85
CA SER A 220 5.91 17.85 11.02
C SER A 220 6.07 19.30 11.53
N PRO A 221 7.08 19.60 12.36
CA PRO A 221 7.44 20.97 12.72
C PRO A 221 7.66 21.90 11.52
N THR A 222 7.87 21.33 10.34
CA THR A 222 8.05 22.05 9.07
C THR A 222 6.76 22.32 8.30
N ASP A 223 5.59 21.86 8.78
CA ASP A 223 4.32 22.08 8.08
C ASP A 223 3.90 23.54 8.09
N LYS A 224 3.79 24.13 6.89
CA LYS A 224 3.47 25.55 6.70
C LYS A 224 2.01 25.81 6.33
N ARG A 225 1.14 24.78 6.32
CA ARG A 225 -0.24 24.96 5.84
C ARG A 225 -1.08 25.87 6.74
N GLY A 226 -0.83 25.86 8.05
CA GLY A 226 -1.49 26.74 9.02
C GLY A 226 -2.99 26.46 9.21
N ASP A 227 -3.51 25.36 8.67
CA ASP A 227 -4.90 24.95 8.81
C ASP A 227 -5.15 24.37 10.20
N ASP A 228 -6.19 24.85 10.89
CA ASP A 228 -6.61 24.31 12.18
C ASP A 228 -7.33 22.98 11.98
N ILE A 229 -6.68 21.90 12.40
CA ILE A 229 -7.24 20.55 12.36
C ILE A 229 -8.31 20.38 13.46
N GLY A 230 -8.47 21.29 14.42
CA GLY A 230 -9.49 21.23 15.48
C GLY A 230 -9.13 20.30 16.65
N ALA A 231 -10.09 19.92 17.49
CA ALA A 231 -9.85 19.07 18.67
C ALA A 231 -9.37 17.65 18.30
N LYS A 232 -8.78 16.89 19.24
CA LYS A 232 -8.45 15.46 19.01
C LYS A 232 -9.72 14.63 19.01
N ARG A 233 -9.81 13.66 18.10
CA ARG A 233 -10.98 12.79 17.93
C ARG A 233 -10.68 11.47 18.62
N LYS A 234 -11.68 10.90 19.27
CA LYS A 234 -11.65 9.54 19.81
C LYS A 234 -12.63 8.70 19.04
N ILE A 235 -12.18 7.53 18.58
CA ILE A 235 -13.01 6.58 17.87
C ILE A 235 -12.93 5.25 18.63
N GLU A 236 -14.05 4.78 19.15
CA GLU A 236 -14.16 3.50 19.89
C GLU A 236 -15.00 2.50 19.10
N CYS A 237 -14.51 1.28 18.95
CA CYS A 237 -15.27 0.18 18.38
C CYS A 237 -15.81 -0.71 19.49
N ILE A 238 -17.12 -0.86 19.59
CA ILE A 238 -17.82 -1.46 20.74
C ILE A 238 -18.60 -2.69 20.26
N PRO A 239 -18.14 -3.92 20.58
CA PRO A 239 -18.85 -5.14 20.27
C PRO A 239 -19.93 -5.40 21.31
N VAL A 240 -21.17 -5.53 20.86
CA VAL A 240 -22.34 -5.76 21.72
C VAL A 240 -22.95 -7.11 21.38
N GLN A 241 -23.04 -8.00 22.35
CA GLN A 241 -23.66 -9.30 22.20
C GLN A 241 -25.11 -9.26 22.72
N LEU A 242 -26.08 -9.54 21.85
CA LEU A 242 -27.48 -9.74 22.26
C LEU A 242 -27.63 -11.03 23.05
N ALA A 243 -28.46 -11.00 24.09
CA ALA A 243 -28.81 -12.17 24.89
C ALA A 243 -29.63 -13.20 24.10
N GLU A 244 -29.44 -14.49 24.40
CA GLU A 244 -30.11 -15.59 23.67
C GLU A 244 -31.64 -15.60 23.83
N ASN A 245 -32.15 -15.02 24.92
CA ASN A 245 -33.58 -14.87 25.21
C ASN A 245 -34.20 -13.62 24.55
N GLY A 246 -33.42 -12.82 23.81
CA GLY A 246 -33.86 -11.57 23.20
C GLY A 246 -34.09 -10.41 24.18
N HIS A 247 -33.78 -10.59 25.47
CA HIS A 247 -33.95 -9.58 26.51
C HIS A 247 -32.61 -9.29 27.18
N GLY A 248 -31.99 -8.19 26.78
CA GLY A 248 -30.69 -7.75 27.28
C GLY A 248 -29.60 -7.81 26.22
N SER A 249 -28.50 -7.14 26.53
CA SER A 249 -27.33 -7.00 25.68
C SER A 249 -26.14 -6.69 26.57
N ASP A 250 -25.00 -7.30 26.29
CA ASP A 250 -23.77 -7.11 27.05
C ASP A 250 -22.65 -6.69 26.11
N VAL A 251 -21.79 -5.78 26.55
CA VAL A 251 -20.55 -5.44 25.84
C VAL A 251 -19.52 -6.53 26.11
N VAL A 252 -18.80 -6.94 25.07
CA VAL A 252 -17.63 -7.80 25.25
C VAL A 252 -16.43 -6.88 25.49
N GLU A 253 -16.24 -6.46 26.74
CA GLU A 253 -15.26 -5.40 27.11
C GLU A 253 -13.84 -5.70 26.60
N GLU A 254 -13.41 -6.96 26.64
CA GLU A 254 -12.09 -7.40 26.14
C GLU A 254 -11.90 -7.23 24.63
N GLU A 255 -12.99 -7.04 23.88
CA GLU A 255 -12.98 -6.85 22.43
C GLU A 255 -13.22 -5.39 22.00
N ILE A 256 -13.32 -4.44 22.94
CA ILE A 256 -13.38 -3.00 22.62
C ILE A 256 -12.05 -2.58 21.99
N VAL A 257 -12.12 -1.85 20.87
CA VAL A 257 -10.94 -1.35 20.15
C VAL A 257 -10.98 0.16 20.06
N THR A 258 -10.06 0.83 20.75
CA THR A 258 -9.78 2.25 20.54
C THR A 258 -8.93 2.42 19.28
N VAL A 259 -9.44 3.15 18.28
CA VAL A 259 -8.72 3.34 17.02
C VAL A 259 -7.54 4.28 17.23
N ARG A 260 -6.34 3.77 16.95
CA ARG A 260 -5.09 4.53 17.03
C ARG A 260 -4.67 5.08 15.66
N PRO A 261 -3.94 6.21 15.61
CA PRO A 261 -3.34 6.69 14.36
C PRO A 261 -2.46 5.62 13.72
N ASN A 262 -2.71 5.30 12.46
CA ASN A 262 -1.82 4.48 11.64
C ASN A 262 -1.09 5.42 10.68
N ASP A 263 0.15 5.79 11.02
CA ASP A 263 0.91 6.76 10.24
C ASP A 263 1.74 6.07 9.13
N PRO A 264 1.43 6.30 7.85
CA PRO A 264 2.25 5.79 6.75
C PRO A 264 3.66 6.33 6.82
N LEU A 265 3.90 7.58 7.26
CA LEU A 265 5.23 8.18 7.31
C LEU A 265 6.07 7.72 8.51
N TYR A 266 5.45 7.08 9.52
CA TYR A 266 6.11 6.63 10.74
C TYR A 266 6.87 7.73 11.53
N LEU A 267 6.35 8.94 11.49
CA LEU A 267 6.86 10.11 12.21
C LEU A 267 6.02 10.42 13.46
N MET A 268 4.77 9.96 13.51
CA MET A 268 3.86 10.15 14.64
C MET A 268 4.20 9.28 15.86
N ARG A 269 3.80 9.73 17.04
CA ARG A 269 3.84 8.96 18.30
C ARG A 269 2.44 8.41 18.63
N ASN A 270 2.38 7.47 19.57
CA ASN A 270 1.15 6.82 20.04
C ASN A 270 0.31 6.22 18.92
N THR A 271 0.97 5.53 17.98
CA THR A 271 0.34 4.97 16.77
C THR A 271 -0.12 3.51 16.94
N SER A 272 -0.77 2.96 15.92
CA SER A 272 -1.08 1.54 15.79
C SER A 272 0.15 0.67 15.48
N CYS A 273 1.32 1.28 15.26
CA CYS A 273 2.55 0.54 15.03
C CYS A 273 2.82 -0.40 16.21
N PRO A 274 3.21 -1.67 15.96
CA PRO A 274 3.47 -2.63 17.03
C PRO A 274 4.52 -2.20 18.05
N GLU A 275 4.58 -2.95 19.16
CA GLU A 275 5.44 -2.65 20.30
C GLU A 275 6.88 -2.31 19.88
N GLY A 276 7.47 -1.36 20.60
CA GLY A 276 8.78 -0.79 20.33
C GLY A 276 8.76 0.48 19.48
N PHE A 277 7.89 0.54 18.47
CA PHE A 277 7.84 1.63 17.50
C PHE A 277 6.49 2.37 17.45
N GLY A 278 5.53 2.00 18.30
CA GLY A 278 4.28 2.72 18.47
C GLY A 278 4.38 4.00 19.31
N SER A 279 5.34 4.06 20.25
CA SER A 279 5.51 5.18 21.21
C SER A 279 6.37 6.33 20.68
N GLY A 280 7.08 6.12 19.58
CA GLY A 280 8.03 7.07 19.01
C GLY A 280 8.19 6.90 17.50
N PRO A 281 8.79 7.90 16.82
CA PRO A 281 8.98 7.85 15.38
C PRO A 281 9.94 6.72 14.98
N MET A 282 9.42 5.74 14.24
CA MET A 282 10.22 4.67 13.64
C MET A 282 11.08 5.22 12.50
N PHE A 283 10.59 6.21 11.76
CA PHE A 283 11.29 6.79 10.62
C PHE A 283 11.91 8.15 10.98
N GLU A 284 12.73 8.66 10.07
CA GLU A 284 13.19 10.04 10.09
C GLU A 284 12.78 10.77 8.81
N GLU A 285 12.49 12.07 8.96
CA GLU A 285 12.07 12.91 7.85
C GLU A 285 13.25 13.24 6.94
N LEU A 286 12.99 13.33 5.64
CA LEU A 286 14.00 13.71 4.66
C LEU A 286 14.51 15.13 4.95
N SER A 287 15.83 15.33 4.93
CA SER A 287 16.49 16.59 5.34
C SER A 287 16.08 17.84 4.55
N ILE A 288 15.56 17.67 3.33
CA ILE A 288 15.03 18.79 2.52
C ILE A 288 13.67 19.30 3.03
N GLY A 289 13.06 18.59 4.00
CA GLY A 289 11.78 18.92 4.59
C GLY A 289 10.62 18.83 3.59
N GLN A 290 9.56 19.58 3.90
CA GLN A 290 8.37 19.67 3.06
C GLN A 290 8.65 20.45 1.76
N ILE A 291 8.41 19.81 0.62
CA ILE A 291 8.47 20.46 -0.70
C ILE A 291 7.09 21.08 -0.99
N VAL A 292 7.07 22.35 -1.40
CA VAL A 292 5.85 23.06 -1.80
C VAL A 292 5.83 23.18 -3.32
N VAL A 293 4.80 22.63 -3.95
CA VAL A 293 4.60 22.68 -5.40
C VAL A 293 3.35 23.51 -5.69
N PRO A 294 3.47 24.72 -6.28
CA PRO A 294 2.31 25.51 -6.68
C PRO A 294 1.68 24.90 -7.93
N ILE A 295 0.36 24.72 -7.92
CA ILE A 295 -0.43 24.25 -9.06
C ILE A 295 -1.42 25.34 -9.45
N ALA A 296 -1.27 25.85 -10.67
CA ALA A 296 -2.17 26.85 -11.23
C ALA A 296 -3.35 26.17 -11.94
N LEU A 297 -4.56 26.62 -11.60
CA LEU A 297 -5.81 26.24 -12.25
C LEU A 297 -6.12 27.18 -13.42
N SER A 298 -6.99 26.73 -14.33
CA SER A 298 -7.41 27.51 -15.50
C SER A 298 -8.14 28.82 -15.16
N ASP A 299 -8.67 28.95 -13.94
CA ASP A 299 -9.30 30.16 -13.42
C ASP A 299 -8.29 31.21 -12.88
N GLY A 300 -7.00 30.89 -12.91
CA GLY A 300 -5.91 31.73 -12.42
C GLY A 300 -5.61 31.59 -10.92
N GLU A 301 -6.38 30.79 -10.18
CA GLU A 301 -6.05 30.48 -8.79
C GLU A 301 -4.85 29.51 -8.72
N THR A 302 -3.96 29.74 -7.75
CA THR A 302 -2.82 28.85 -7.50
C THR A 302 -2.96 28.22 -6.11
N HIS A 303 -2.88 26.90 -6.06
CA HIS A 303 -3.02 26.11 -4.86
C HIS A 303 -1.74 25.31 -4.59
N ASN A 304 -1.31 25.23 -3.34
CA ASN A 304 -0.07 24.56 -2.97
C ASN A 304 -0.30 23.08 -2.67
N VAL A 305 0.45 22.22 -3.33
CA VAL A 305 0.59 20.80 -2.99
C VAL A 305 1.86 20.61 -2.17
N LEU A 306 1.77 19.81 -1.12
CA LEU A 306 2.87 19.55 -0.20
C LEU A 306 3.34 18.12 -0.36
N ILE A 307 4.65 17.93 -0.53
CA ILE A 307 5.27 16.60 -0.58
C ILE A 307 6.14 16.43 0.65
N ARG A 308 6.04 15.27 1.30
CA ARG A 308 6.92 14.85 2.39
C ARG A 308 7.52 13.49 2.09
N GLY A 309 8.72 13.27 2.59
CA GLY A 309 9.39 11.98 2.52
C GLY A 309 9.95 11.58 3.87
N SER A 310 9.89 10.29 4.19
CA SER A 310 10.55 9.72 5.36
C SER A 310 11.17 8.38 5.01
N TYR A 311 12.14 7.95 5.82
CA TYR A 311 12.81 6.67 5.66
C TYR A 311 13.16 6.05 7.01
N ALA A 312 13.28 4.72 7.03
CA ALA A 312 13.52 3.96 8.25
C ALA A 312 14.85 4.35 8.91
N ARG A 313 14.82 4.59 10.22
CA ARG A 313 16.04 4.77 11.02
C ARG A 313 16.90 3.48 10.98
N PRO A 314 18.23 3.58 11.13
CA PRO A 314 19.10 2.40 11.05
C PRO A 314 18.70 1.26 12.00
N HIS A 315 18.40 1.57 13.26
CA HIS A 315 18.04 0.59 14.28
C HIS A 315 16.73 -0.14 14.01
N VAL A 316 15.85 0.33 13.10
CA VAL A 316 14.58 -0.34 12.77
C VAL A 316 14.79 -1.59 11.92
N ARG A 317 15.91 -1.60 11.20
CA ARG A 317 16.22 -2.62 10.19
C ARG A 317 17.40 -3.49 10.56
N ASP A 318 18.21 -3.04 11.50
CA ASP A 318 19.48 -3.65 11.85
C ASP A 318 19.50 -4.05 13.32
N SER A 319 19.46 -5.36 13.54
CA SER A 319 19.52 -5.95 14.88
C SER A 319 20.87 -5.80 15.58
N SER A 320 21.89 -5.25 14.92
CA SER A 320 23.16 -4.89 15.57
C SER A 320 23.13 -3.51 16.23
N HIS A 321 22.13 -2.69 15.91
CA HIS A 321 21.88 -1.38 16.50
C HIS A 321 20.61 -1.39 17.37
N ILE A 322 20.38 -2.49 18.09
CA ILE A 322 19.27 -2.57 19.06
C ILE A 322 19.48 -1.51 20.14
N ASP A 323 18.52 -0.60 20.26
CA ASP A 323 18.41 0.32 21.39
C ASP A 323 17.19 -0.03 22.26
N ALA A 324 16.86 0.81 23.23
CA ALA A 324 15.75 0.59 24.15
C ALA A 324 14.36 0.54 23.47
N SER A 325 14.24 0.98 22.20
CA SER A 325 12.99 0.91 21.44
C SER A 325 12.74 -0.47 20.83
N TRP A 326 13.76 -1.33 20.70
CA TRP A 326 13.54 -2.67 20.16
C TRP A 326 12.92 -3.60 21.22
N PRO A 327 11.81 -4.29 20.92
CA PRO A 327 11.18 -5.18 21.91
C PRO A 327 12.09 -6.35 22.29
N SER A 328 12.19 -6.62 23.60
CA SER A 328 13.13 -7.60 24.18
C SER A 328 12.84 -9.06 23.77
N ASN A 329 11.62 -9.36 23.33
CA ASN A 329 11.19 -10.66 22.83
C ASN A 329 11.60 -10.94 21.37
N PHE A 330 12.12 -9.95 20.63
CA PHE A 330 12.59 -10.12 19.26
C PHE A 330 14.13 -10.11 19.20
N ALA A 331 14.73 -11.30 19.30
CA ALA A 331 16.14 -11.48 18.97
C ALA A 331 16.34 -11.21 17.46
N GLY A 332 17.47 -10.58 17.10
CA GLY A 332 17.74 -10.12 15.74
C GLY A 332 17.42 -11.09 14.60
N GLY A 333 17.08 -10.55 13.42
CA GLY A 333 16.65 -11.31 12.24
C GLY A 333 16.23 -10.41 11.08
N ASN A 334 15.58 -10.97 10.06
CA ASN A 334 15.07 -10.20 8.92
C ASN A 334 14.01 -9.19 9.40
N ALA A 335 14.33 -7.90 9.32
CA ALA A 335 13.43 -6.82 9.72
C ALA A 335 12.08 -6.81 8.98
N GLY A 336 11.98 -7.45 7.81
CA GLY A 336 10.72 -7.61 7.10
C GLY A 336 9.71 -8.52 7.81
N HIS A 337 10.18 -9.46 8.64
CA HIS A 337 9.35 -10.43 9.35
C HIS A 337 8.90 -9.98 10.74
N THR A 338 9.48 -8.90 11.26
CA THR A 338 9.07 -8.32 12.53
C THR A 338 7.63 -7.79 12.43
N PRO A 339 6.91 -7.66 13.56
CA PRO A 339 5.56 -7.08 13.55
C PRO A 339 5.50 -5.70 12.88
N TRP A 340 6.47 -4.82 13.16
CA TRP A 340 6.54 -3.49 12.53
C TRP A 340 6.95 -3.56 11.06
N GLY A 341 7.77 -4.53 10.65
CA GLY A 341 8.11 -4.77 9.24
C GLY A 341 6.91 -5.25 8.42
N LYS A 342 6.04 -6.08 8.99
CA LYS A 342 4.75 -6.48 8.41
C LYS A 342 3.78 -5.30 8.37
N HIS A 343 3.73 -4.50 9.43
CA HIS A 343 2.93 -3.27 9.45
C HIS A 343 3.41 -2.27 8.38
N ALA A 344 4.73 -2.14 8.15
CA ALA A 344 5.30 -1.27 7.11
C ALA A 344 4.97 -1.73 5.69
N ALA A 345 4.79 -3.04 5.50
CA ALA A 345 4.30 -3.60 4.24
C ALA A 345 2.84 -3.23 3.98
N ASN A 346 2.00 -3.18 5.02
CA ASN A 346 0.59 -2.76 4.89
C ASN A 346 0.44 -1.26 4.56
N ASN A 347 1.51 -0.49 4.75
CA ASN A 347 1.62 0.92 4.39
C ASN A 347 2.59 1.13 3.21
N LEU A 348 2.62 0.20 2.25
CA LEU A 348 3.39 0.33 1.02
C LEU A 348 2.67 1.25 0.03
N GLY A 349 3.37 2.25 -0.50
CA GLY A 349 2.85 3.21 -1.47
C GLY A 349 3.12 4.67 -1.11
N VAL A 350 2.61 5.56 -1.96
CA VAL A 350 2.57 7.01 -1.71
C VAL A 350 1.24 7.35 -1.05
N SER A 351 1.27 7.94 0.15
CA SER A 351 0.04 8.36 0.85
C SER A 351 -0.51 9.64 0.20
N VAL A 352 -1.76 9.62 -0.23
CA VAL A 352 -2.42 10.75 -0.89
C VAL A 352 -3.43 11.38 0.08
N MET A 353 -3.17 12.61 0.49
CA MET A 353 -3.92 13.36 1.49
C MET A 353 -4.74 14.50 0.88
N ARG A 354 -5.94 14.68 1.42
CA ARG A 354 -6.85 15.80 1.10
C ARG A 354 -7.62 16.20 2.35
N ALA A 355 -7.66 17.50 2.65
CA ALA A 355 -8.38 18.02 3.83
C ALA A 355 -8.04 17.26 5.13
N HIS A 356 -6.74 17.02 5.36
CA HIS A 356 -6.19 16.30 6.51
C HIS A 356 -6.60 14.83 6.66
N ARG A 357 -7.35 14.25 5.73
CA ARG A 357 -7.62 12.81 5.68
C ARG A 357 -6.94 12.15 4.48
N GLU A 358 -6.65 10.86 4.59
CA GLU A 358 -6.15 10.06 3.46
C GLU A 358 -7.28 9.70 2.51
N ILE A 359 -7.03 9.86 1.22
CA ILE A 359 -7.87 9.32 0.15
C ILE A 359 -7.48 7.87 -0.10
N GLU A 360 -6.19 7.64 -0.35
CA GLU A 360 -5.63 6.32 -0.61
C GLU A 360 -4.13 6.24 -0.33
N ILE A 361 -3.62 5.01 -0.37
CA ILE A 361 -2.19 4.74 -0.49
C ILE A 361 -1.95 4.18 -1.90
N ASP A 362 -1.29 4.96 -2.74
CA ASP A 362 -1.09 4.66 -4.15
C ASP A 362 0.16 3.78 -4.34
N GLN A 363 -0.07 2.53 -4.73
CA GLN A 363 0.98 1.52 -4.94
C GLN A 363 1.60 1.58 -6.34
N GLU A 364 1.06 2.37 -7.28
CA GLU A 364 1.60 2.46 -8.65
C GLU A 364 3.00 3.11 -8.69
N TRP A 365 3.35 3.88 -7.65
CA TRP A 365 4.65 4.54 -7.51
C TRP A 365 5.77 3.63 -6.99
N VAL A 366 5.44 2.38 -6.63
CA VAL A 366 6.34 1.46 -5.94
C VAL A 366 6.68 0.26 -6.83
N ASN A 367 7.92 -0.22 -6.73
CA ASN A 367 8.28 -1.52 -7.25
C ASN A 367 7.79 -2.61 -6.27
N ASN A 368 6.59 -3.14 -6.49
CA ASN A 368 5.96 -4.13 -5.60
C ASN A 368 6.77 -5.42 -5.38
N TYR A 369 7.80 -5.67 -6.19
CA TYR A 369 8.68 -6.83 -6.06
C TYR A 369 9.89 -6.58 -5.16
N ASP A 370 10.23 -5.33 -4.86
CA ASP A 370 11.37 -4.99 -4.00
C ASP A 370 10.90 -4.86 -2.54
N PRO A 371 11.22 -5.82 -1.64
CA PRO A 371 10.80 -5.77 -0.26
C PRO A 371 11.35 -4.56 0.49
N THR A 372 12.38 -3.89 -0.04
CA THR A 372 12.98 -2.71 0.58
C THR A 372 12.12 -1.46 0.44
N GLU A 373 11.14 -1.46 -0.47
CA GLU A 373 10.25 -0.33 -0.71
C GLU A 373 9.36 -0.01 0.52
N ARG A 374 9.18 -0.97 1.43
CA ARG A 374 8.46 -0.74 2.70
C ARG A 374 9.20 0.21 3.66
N TRP A 375 10.49 0.45 3.45
CA TRP A 375 11.36 1.20 4.36
C TRP A 375 11.56 2.68 4.02
N TRP A 376 10.83 3.17 3.02
CA TRP A 376 10.66 4.59 2.76
C TRP A 376 9.20 4.89 2.51
N LYS A 377 8.85 6.18 2.65
CA LYS A 377 7.48 6.67 2.52
C LYS A 377 7.49 8.05 1.91
N VAL A 378 6.46 8.32 1.12
CA VAL A 378 6.18 9.64 0.56
C VAL A 378 4.71 9.95 0.79
N GLU A 379 4.42 11.19 1.16
CA GLU A 379 3.06 11.73 1.31
C GLU A 379 2.88 12.91 0.36
N VAL A 380 1.78 12.93 -0.39
CA VAL A 380 1.35 14.06 -1.23
C VAL A 380 0.04 14.59 -0.66
N ASP A 381 0.05 15.83 -0.22
CA ASP A 381 -1.10 16.49 0.39
C ASP A 381 -1.55 17.66 -0.48
N PHE A 382 -2.85 17.79 -0.75
CA PHE A 382 -3.41 18.86 -1.57
C PHE A 382 -4.74 19.40 -1.02
N PRO A 383 -5.10 20.67 -1.31
CA PRO A 383 -6.37 21.25 -0.86
C PRO A 383 -7.56 20.78 -1.72
N PRO A 384 -8.80 20.77 -1.18
CA PRO A 384 -10.02 20.38 -1.92
C PRO A 384 -10.30 21.16 -3.22
N ALA A 385 -9.67 22.31 -3.42
CA ALA A 385 -9.76 23.06 -4.67
C ALA A 385 -9.19 22.27 -5.86
N LEU A 386 -8.25 21.34 -5.62
CA LEU A 386 -7.60 20.54 -6.65
C LEU A 386 -8.26 19.17 -6.90
N ASP A 387 -9.46 18.91 -6.36
CA ASP A 387 -10.18 17.62 -6.51
C ASP A 387 -10.33 17.17 -7.96
N GLU A 388 -10.72 18.09 -8.85
CA GLU A 388 -10.93 17.80 -10.26
C GLU A 388 -9.63 17.48 -10.99
N VAL A 389 -8.57 18.24 -10.68
CA VAL A 389 -7.23 18.04 -11.26
C VAL A 389 -6.62 16.70 -10.81
N PHE A 390 -6.74 16.36 -9.52
CA PHE A 390 -6.28 15.06 -9.00
C PHE A 390 -7.18 13.89 -9.43
N GLY A 391 -8.37 14.16 -9.96
CA GLY A 391 -9.34 13.13 -10.35
C GLY A 391 -9.90 12.38 -9.15
N VAL A 392 -10.24 13.10 -8.08
CA VAL A 392 -10.80 12.52 -6.85
C VAL A 392 -12.18 11.91 -7.13
N THR A 393 -12.35 10.65 -6.78
CA THR A 393 -13.63 9.94 -6.98
C THR A 393 -14.72 10.43 -6.01
N ASN A 394 -15.99 10.27 -6.39
CA ASN A 394 -17.13 10.70 -5.56
C ASN A 394 -17.16 10.04 -4.16
N ASN A 395 -16.67 8.81 -4.06
CA ASN A 395 -16.56 8.02 -2.84
C ASN A 395 -15.21 8.19 -2.12
N LYS A 396 -14.41 9.20 -2.51
CA LYS A 396 -13.14 9.62 -1.90
C LYS A 396 -12.15 8.46 -1.70
N GLN A 397 -12.11 7.54 -2.66
CA GLN A 397 -11.34 6.29 -2.59
C GLN A 397 -10.22 6.21 -3.62
N GLY A 398 -10.04 7.24 -4.45
CA GLY A 398 -8.89 7.34 -5.34
C GLY A 398 -8.72 8.72 -5.94
N ALA A 399 -7.51 8.99 -6.41
CA ALA A 399 -7.10 10.16 -7.17
C ALA A 399 -6.60 9.71 -8.56
N MET A 400 -7.54 9.45 -9.46
CA MET A 400 -7.29 8.71 -10.70
C MET A 400 -6.28 9.39 -11.63
N THR A 401 -6.28 10.73 -11.68
CA THR A 401 -5.33 11.47 -12.50
C THR A 401 -3.92 11.34 -11.93
N PHE A 402 -3.77 11.46 -10.60
CA PHE A 402 -2.50 11.30 -9.91
C PHE A 402 -1.92 9.89 -10.08
N GLN A 403 -2.76 8.85 -9.90
CA GLN A 403 -2.37 7.46 -10.10
C GLN A 403 -1.81 7.20 -11.51
N ARG A 404 -2.45 7.76 -12.54
CA ARG A 404 -1.99 7.62 -13.94
C ARG A 404 -0.63 8.28 -14.20
N LEU A 405 -0.20 9.23 -13.37
CA LEU A 405 1.11 9.89 -13.53
C LEU A 405 2.28 8.97 -13.19
N ALA A 406 2.08 7.96 -12.34
CA ALA A 406 3.15 7.02 -11.95
C ALA A 406 3.79 6.33 -13.17
N HIS A 407 2.98 6.08 -14.21
CA HIS A 407 3.40 5.46 -15.48
C HIS A 407 3.62 6.45 -16.62
N PHE A 408 3.50 7.75 -16.36
CA PHE A 408 3.64 8.76 -17.41
C PHE A 408 5.08 8.80 -17.93
N ASN A 409 5.21 8.58 -19.24
CA ASN A 409 6.46 8.75 -19.96
C ASN A 409 6.15 9.48 -21.27
N TRP A 410 6.68 10.70 -21.40
CA TRP A 410 6.46 11.55 -22.57
C TRP A 410 6.93 10.88 -23.87
N GLU A 411 7.98 10.06 -23.85
CA GLU A 411 8.48 9.36 -25.03
C GLU A 411 7.50 8.32 -25.57
N ARG A 412 6.68 7.75 -24.68
CA ARG A 412 5.62 6.79 -25.06
C ARG A 412 4.33 7.47 -25.49
N GLU A 413 4.09 8.67 -24.99
CA GLU A 413 2.90 9.49 -25.27
C GLU A 413 3.08 10.37 -26.52
N ARG A 414 4.31 10.51 -27.02
CA ARG A 414 4.60 11.34 -28.20
C ARG A 414 3.98 10.78 -29.47
N LEU A 415 3.42 11.66 -30.30
CA LEU A 415 2.91 11.36 -31.63
C LEU A 415 3.95 11.63 -32.72
N GLU A 416 3.66 11.17 -33.94
CA GLU A 416 4.51 11.44 -35.10
C GLU A 416 4.62 12.95 -35.35
N GLY A 417 5.86 13.48 -35.30
CA GLY A 417 6.13 14.92 -35.38
C GLY A 417 6.39 15.61 -34.04
N GLU A 418 6.31 14.91 -32.91
CA GLU A 418 6.68 15.41 -31.58
C GLU A 418 8.07 14.89 -31.17
N ASP A 419 9.03 15.81 -31.03
CA ASP A 419 10.43 15.50 -30.75
C ASP A 419 10.85 15.83 -29.32
N THR A 420 10.08 16.67 -28.61
CA THR A 420 10.40 17.11 -27.25
C THR A 420 9.24 16.89 -26.28
N SER A 421 9.55 16.82 -24.98
CA SER A 421 8.53 16.77 -23.91
C SER A 421 7.64 18.02 -23.89
N LEU A 422 8.14 19.16 -24.39
CA LEU A 422 7.37 20.40 -24.51
C LEU A 422 6.29 20.29 -25.58
N ASP A 423 6.58 19.63 -26.72
CA ASP A 423 5.60 19.42 -27.79
C ASP A 423 4.41 18.59 -27.28
N VAL A 424 4.72 17.49 -26.57
CA VAL A 424 3.72 16.63 -25.92
C VAL A 424 2.88 17.42 -24.92
N GLN A 425 3.53 18.25 -24.08
CA GLN A 425 2.83 19.07 -23.09
C GLN A 425 1.89 20.09 -23.74
N GLN A 426 2.33 20.78 -24.81
CA GLN A 426 1.51 21.75 -25.53
C GLN A 426 0.29 21.11 -26.17
N ARG A 427 0.44 19.92 -26.75
CA ARG A 427 -0.71 19.15 -27.27
C ARG A 427 -1.67 18.77 -26.15
N MET A 428 -1.17 18.20 -25.07
CA MET A 428 -2.00 17.81 -23.92
C MET A 428 -2.78 19.02 -23.36
N GLU A 429 -2.16 20.20 -23.34
CA GLU A 429 -2.82 21.45 -22.93
C GLU A 429 -3.93 21.85 -23.92
N ALA A 430 -3.68 21.74 -25.23
CA ALA A 430 -4.68 22.00 -26.27
C ALA A 430 -5.86 21.01 -26.24
N ASP A 431 -5.59 19.75 -25.90
CA ASP A 431 -6.60 18.69 -25.75
C ASP A 431 -7.39 18.80 -24.42
N GLY A 432 -6.96 19.68 -23.51
CA GLY A 432 -7.56 19.83 -22.18
C GLY A 432 -7.29 18.65 -21.25
N ASP A 433 -6.15 17.97 -21.39
CA ASP A 433 -5.79 16.84 -20.53
C ASP A 433 -5.48 17.32 -19.10
N PRO A 434 -6.21 16.85 -18.07
CA PRO A 434 -6.03 17.30 -16.69
C PRO A 434 -4.63 16.98 -16.12
N ARG A 435 -3.90 16.01 -16.70
CA ARG A 435 -2.54 15.64 -16.25
C ARG A 435 -1.53 16.77 -16.40
N VAL A 436 -1.75 17.71 -17.33
CA VAL A 436 -0.82 18.83 -17.60
C VAL A 436 -0.52 19.63 -16.34
N HIS A 437 -1.55 19.92 -15.54
CA HIS A 437 -1.42 20.66 -14.29
C HIS A 437 -0.56 19.94 -13.24
N LEU A 438 -0.42 18.62 -13.35
CA LEU A 438 0.32 17.78 -12.40
C LEU A 438 1.72 17.37 -12.90
N LEU A 439 2.14 17.74 -14.12
CA LEU A 439 3.46 17.37 -14.64
C LEU A 439 4.61 17.97 -13.79
N ALA A 440 4.43 19.20 -13.29
CA ALA A 440 5.38 19.80 -12.37
C ALA A 440 5.46 19.04 -11.03
N LEU A 441 4.32 18.53 -10.55
CA LEU A 441 4.23 17.71 -9.35
C LEU A 441 4.92 16.36 -9.55
N LEU A 442 4.71 15.70 -10.69
CA LEU A 442 5.32 14.42 -11.04
C LEU A 442 6.83 14.44 -10.87
N SER A 443 7.51 15.45 -11.43
CA SER A 443 8.97 15.58 -11.30
C SER A 443 9.44 15.68 -9.85
N GLN A 444 8.68 16.38 -8.99
CA GLN A 444 9.03 16.55 -7.58
C GLN A 444 8.77 15.29 -6.76
N VAL A 445 7.67 14.57 -7.04
CA VAL A 445 7.35 13.29 -6.40
C VAL A 445 8.42 12.24 -6.75
N GLN A 446 8.80 12.12 -8.03
CA GLN A 446 9.86 11.21 -8.48
C GLN A 446 11.19 11.50 -7.77
N LYS A 447 11.60 12.77 -7.72
CA LYS A 447 12.82 13.18 -6.98
C LYS A 447 12.75 12.86 -5.49
N ALA A 448 11.60 13.07 -4.86
CA ALA A 448 11.42 12.73 -3.44
C ALA A 448 11.57 11.22 -3.22
N ILE A 449 10.92 10.40 -4.05
CA ILE A 449 11.02 8.93 -4.03
C ILE A 449 12.47 8.47 -4.21
N GLU A 450 13.20 9.00 -5.20
CA GLU A 450 14.60 8.67 -5.44
C GLU A 450 15.48 8.97 -4.22
N GLN A 451 15.28 10.11 -3.57
CA GLN A 451 16.05 10.51 -2.40
C GLN A 451 15.80 9.61 -1.19
N VAL A 452 14.52 9.30 -0.89
CA VAL A 452 14.20 8.40 0.22
C VAL A 452 14.62 6.95 -0.07
N ARG A 453 14.51 6.48 -1.32
CA ARG A 453 15.04 5.17 -1.75
C ARG A 453 16.54 5.09 -1.53
N LYS A 454 17.30 6.12 -1.93
CA LYS A 454 18.75 6.17 -1.72
C LYS A 454 19.10 6.07 -0.23
N LYS A 455 18.42 6.85 0.62
CA LYS A 455 18.63 6.81 2.08
C LYS A 455 18.26 5.45 2.69
N ALA A 456 17.12 4.87 2.30
CA ALA A 456 16.69 3.56 2.76
C ALA A 456 17.66 2.45 2.31
N LYS A 457 18.22 2.51 1.09
CA LYS A 457 19.20 1.51 0.62
C LYS A 457 20.54 1.61 1.37
N VAL A 458 21.03 2.81 1.67
CA VAL A 458 22.24 2.99 2.49
C VAL A 458 22.10 2.30 3.87
N ASN A 459 20.91 2.33 4.46
CA ASN A 459 20.64 1.66 5.75
C ASN A 459 20.55 0.12 5.67
N LYS A 460 20.65 -0.50 4.48
CA LYS A 460 20.68 -1.97 4.28
C LYS A 460 22.08 -2.57 4.53
N GLN A 461 23.13 -1.73 4.57
CA GLN A 461 24.51 -2.22 4.48
C GLN A 461 25.05 -2.90 5.74
N SER A 462 24.27 -3.02 6.81
CA SER A 462 24.60 -3.87 7.96
C SER A 462 23.89 -5.23 7.87
N ARG A 463 24.64 -6.19 7.32
CA ARG A 463 24.38 -7.65 7.28
C ARG A 463 23.31 -8.11 6.29
N GLY A 464 23.76 -8.53 5.11
CA GLY A 464 23.04 -9.52 4.32
C GLY A 464 22.74 -10.77 5.15
N SER A 465 21.56 -11.34 4.93
CA SER A 465 21.07 -12.57 5.58
C SER A 465 22.13 -13.68 5.49
N ARG A 466 22.46 -14.28 6.64
CA ARG A 466 23.46 -15.35 6.74
C ARG A 466 23.08 -16.62 5.97
N HIS A 467 21.79 -16.86 5.69
CA HIS A 467 21.36 -18.09 4.98
C HIS A 467 21.39 -17.99 3.45
N SER A 468 21.16 -16.80 2.87
CA SER A 468 21.38 -16.58 1.42
C SER A 468 22.87 -16.67 1.05
N LYS A 469 23.76 -16.46 2.03
CA LYS A 469 25.22 -16.60 1.86
C LYS A 469 25.62 -18.05 1.57
N ASP A 470 25.03 -19.04 2.26
CA ASP A 470 25.43 -20.45 2.15
C ASP A 470 25.22 -21.06 0.75
N GLN A 471 24.14 -20.71 0.04
CA GLN A 471 23.83 -21.28 -1.28
C GLN A 471 24.54 -20.56 -2.44
N ALA A 472 24.68 -19.23 -2.35
CA ALA A 472 25.50 -18.46 -3.27
C ALA A 472 27.00 -18.77 -3.10
N ASP A 473 27.46 -19.01 -1.86
CA ASP A 473 28.82 -19.49 -1.59
C ASP A 473 29.04 -20.89 -2.16
N ARG A 474 28.08 -21.83 -2.09
CA ARG A 474 28.25 -23.17 -2.69
C ARG A 474 28.52 -23.10 -4.20
N ALA A 475 27.73 -22.32 -4.94
CA ALA A 475 27.92 -22.16 -6.38
C ALA A 475 29.26 -21.47 -6.71
N ALA A 476 29.65 -20.46 -5.92
CA ALA A 476 30.94 -19.77 -6.08
C ALA A 476 32.13 -20.69 -5.78
N VAL A 477 32.03 -21.56 -4.76
CA VAL A 477 33.06 -22.54 -4.41
C VAL A 477 33.21 -23.59 -5.51
N MET A 478 32.10 -24.14 -6.02
CA MET A 478 32.12 -25.09 -7.14
C MET A 478 32.76 -24.46 -8.39
N ALA A 479 32.31 -23.27 -8.77
CA ALA A 479 32.88 -22.54 -9.90
C ALA A 479 34.37 -22.24 -9.71
N THR A 480 34.79 -21.87 -8.49
CA THR A 480 36.19 -21.60 -8.16
C THR A 480 37.05 -22.85 -8.31
N GLY A 481 36.62 -23.99 -7.77
CA GLY A 481 37.36 -25.25 -7.89
C GLY A 481 37.57 -25.69 -9.33
N GLU A 482 36.56 -25.54 -10.19
CA GLU A 482 36.68 -25.85 -11.61
C GLU A 482 37.59 -24.87 -12.35
N ILE A 483 37.52 -23.57 -12.04
CA ILE A 483 38.46 -22.58 -12.60
C ILE A 483 39.90 -22.93 -12.25
N GLU A 484 40.19 -23.30 -11.00
CA GLU A 484 41.53 -23.70 -10.56
C GLU A 484 41.99 -25.00 -11.22
N ARG A 485 41.12 -26.00 -11.36
CA ARG A 485 41.43 -27.24 -12.09
C ARG A 485 41.85 -26.94 -13.53
N ARG A 486 41.09 -26.10 -14.24
CA ARG A 486 41.40 -25.71 -15.63
C ARG A 486 42.68 -24.89 -15.74
N GLN A 487 42.98 -24.06 -14.74
CA GLN A 487 44.26 -23.33 -14.69
C GLN A 487 45.45 -24.27 -14.56
N ASN A 488 45.33 -25.30 -13.72
CA ASN A 488 46.34 -26.35 -13.59
C ASN A 488 46.52 -27.16 -14.89
N GLU A 489 45.48 -27.25 -15.71
CA GLU A 489 45.51 -27.86 -17.05
C GLU A 489 46.05 -26.90 -18.14
N GLY A 490 46.44 -25.69 -17.77
CA GLY A 490 47.05 -24.68 -18.66
C GLY A 490 46.04 -23.75 -19.34
N HIS A 491 44.76 -23.78 -18.96
CA HIS A 491 43.75 -22.86 -19.46
C HIS A 491 43.70 -21.58 -18.63
N VAL A 492 44.33 -20.51 -19.14
CA VAL A 492 44.46 -19.22 -18.43
C VAL A 492 43.56 -18.14 -19.05
N GLY A 493 42.70 -17.54 -18.22
CA GLY A 493 41.76 -16.48 -18.59
C GLY A 493 42.36 -15.07 -18.53
N ASP A 494 41.52 -14.06 -18.79
CA ASP A 494 41.93 -12.65 -18.72
C ASP A 494 42.08 -12.16 -17.27
N SER A 495 41.23 -12.63 -16.36
CA SER A 495 41.33 -12.37 -14.92
C SER A 495 42.67 -12.85 -14.35
N ASP A 496 43.16 -13.99 -14.83
CA ASP A 496 44.39 -14.63 -14.35
C ASP A 496 45.64 -13.87 -14.82
N ARG A 497 45.66 -13.47 -16.09
CA ARG A 497 46.74 -12.62 -16.64
C ARG A 497 46.81 -11.26 -15.94
N LYS A 498 45.65 -10.70 -15.60
CA LYS A 498 45.55 -9.46 -14.81
C LYS A 498 46.04 -9.65 -13.39
N GLU A 499 45.77 -10.80 -12.77
CA GLU A 499 46.29 -11.14 -11.43
C GLU A 499 47.82 -11.18 -11.40
N GLU A 500 48.44 -11.82 -12.40
CA GLU A 500 49.90 -11.96 -12.47
C GLU A 500 50.63 -10.62 -12.70
N SER A 501 49.97 -9.66 -13.35
CA SER A 501 50.54 -8.36 -13.72
C SER A 501 50.22 -7.22 -12.77
N THR A 502 49.47 -7.47 -11.68
CA THR A 502 48.97 -6.43 -10.76
C THR A 502 49.45 -6.67 -9.32
N THR A 503 49.78 -5.61 -8.59
CA THR A 503 50.12 -5.72 -7.15
C THR A 503 48.87 -6.02 -6.32
N LYS A 504 49.04 -6.53 -5.08
CA LYS A 504 47.90 -6.80 -4.18
C LYS A 504 47.07 -5.54 -3.89
N ASP A 505 47.72 -4.41 -3.68
CA ASP A 505 47.04 -3.14 -3.38
C ASP A 505 46.28 -2.60 -4.60
N ASP A 506 46.87 -2.71 -5.80
CA ASP A 506 46.23 -2.28 -7.05
C ASP A 506 45.05 -3.20 -7.42
N LYS A 507 45.13 -4.50 -7.10
CA LYS A 507 44.02 -5.46 -7.26
C LYS A 507 42.83 -5.02 -6.41
N GLN A 508 43.03 -4.82 -5.11
CA GLN A 508 41.98 -4.36 -4.21
C GLN A 508 41.35 -3.04 -4.66
N ARG A 509 42.19 -2.07 -5.04
CA ARG A 509 41.72 -0.77 -5.51
C ARG A 509 40.87 -0.88 -6.79
N THR A 510 41.28 -1.72 -7.74
CA THR A 510 40.57 -1.94 -9.01
C THR A 510 39.20 -2.59 -8.77
N GLU A 511 39.16 -3.62 -7.90
CA GLU A 511 37.90 -4.29 -7.56
C GLU A 511 36.94 -3.36 -6.81
N VAL A 512 37.44 -2.58 -5.84
CA VAL A 512 36.63 -1.60 -5.11
C VAL A 512 36.08 -0.54 -6.06
N GLN A 513 36.90 -0.04 -6.99
CA GLN A 513 36.45 0.96 -7.95
C GLN A 513 35.39 0.42 -8.91
N SER A 514 35.48 -0.83 -9.36
CA SER A 514 34.44 -1.47 -10.17
C SER A 514 33.10 -1.50 -9.43
N LEU A 515 33.09 -1.95 -8.18
CA LEU A 515 31.87 -1.99 -7.36
C LEU A 515 31.30 -0.59 -7.09
N VAL A 516 32.17 0.41 -6.87
CA VAL A 516 31.75 1.80 -6.70
C VAL A 516 31.11 2.36 -7.98
N ASN A 517 31.65 2.02 -9.15
CA ASN A 517 31.06 2.41 -10.43
C ASN A 517 29.68 1.77 -10.66
N LEU A 518 29.45 0.58 -10.09
CA LEU A 518 28.15 -0.10 -10.07
C LEU A 518 27.18 0.48 -9.02
N GLY A 519 27.57 1.54 -8.32
CA GLY A 519 26.72 2.30 -7.40
C GLY A 519 26.85 1.90 -5.94
N LEU A 520 27.77 1.00 -5.58
CA LEU A 520 28.08 0.70 -4.17
C LEU A 520 28.90 1.83 -3.56
N ASN A 521 28.82 2.01 -2.24
CA ASN A 521 29.74 2.91 -1.56
C ASN A 521 31.09 2.24 -1.27
N VAL A 522 32.08 3.06 -0.95
CA VAL A 522 33.48 2.62 -0.77
C VAL A 522 33.60 1.58 0.34
N ASP A 523 32.89 1.75 1.46
CA ASP A 523 32.98 0.84 2.60
C ASP A 523 32.38 -0.54 2.29
N GLU A 524 31.23 -0.59 1.62
CA GLU A 524 30.61 -1.85 1.18
C GLU A 524 31.45 -2.55 0.12
N ALA A 525 31.91 -1.81 -0.89
CA ALA A 525 32.79 -2.33 -1.93
C ALA A 525 34.07 -2.92 -1.32
N THR A 526 34.68 -2.22 -0.35
CA THR A 526 35.87 -2.70 0.36
C THR A 526 35.57 -3.98 1.13
N ARG A 527 34.46 -4.03 1.89
CA ARG A 527 34.06 -5.24 2.62
C ARG A 527 33.82 -6.43 1.68
N MET A 528 33.10 -6.23 0.58
CA MET A 528 32.82 -7.32 -0.37
C MET A 528 34.09 -7.86 -1.03
N VAL A 529 35.05 -6.98 -1.34
CA VAL A 529 36.35 -7.38 -1.86
C VAL A 529 37.12 -8.19 -0.81
N VAL A 530 37.17 -7.73 0.44
CA VAL A 530 37.81 -8.47 1.53
C VAL A 530 37.16 -9.84 1.74
N GLU A 531 35.83 -9.91 1.81
CA GLU A 531 35.10 -11.18 1.98
C GLU A 531 35.37 -12.16 0.82
N THR A 532 35.41 -11.67 -0.42
CA THR A 532 35.72 -12.51 -1.59
C THR A 532 37.16 -13.04 -1.52
N LEU A 533 38.10 -12.20 -1.11
CA LEU A 533 39.51 -12.56 -0.96
C LEU A 533 39.71 -13.58 0.18
N GLU A 534 39.04 -13.39 1.31
CA GLU A 534 39.09 -14.30 2.45
C GLU A 534 38.46 -15.66 2.12
N ALA A 535 37.37 -15.68 1.34
CA ALA A 535 36.73 -16.90 0.87
C ALA A 535 37.54 -17.63 -0.23
N GLY A 536 38.54 -16.97 -0.83
CA GLY A 536 39.33 -17.52 -1.93
C GLY A 536 38.55 -17.69 -3.24
N ASN A 537 37.37 -17.09 -3.36
CA ASN A 537 36.51 -17.26 -4.54
C ASN A 537 37.08 -16.54 -5.77
N ARG A 538 37.13 -17.25 -6.91
CA ARG A 538 37.54 -16.70 -8.22
C ARG A 538 36.39 -16.14 -9.04
N VAL A 539 35.16 -16.24 -8.54
CA VAL A 539 33.96 -15.66 -9.14
C VAL A 539 33.21 -14.79 -8.13
N ARG A 540 32.57 -13.73 -8.61
CA ARG A 540 31.70 -12.87 -7.82
C ARG A 540 30.41 -12.58 -8.56
N TRP A 541 29.29 -12.68 -7.87
CA TRP A 541 27.99 -12.27 -8.39
C TRP A 541 27.60 -10.90 -7.85
N ILE A 542 27.17 -9.98 -8.72
CA ILE A 542 26.69 -8.65 -8.37
C ILE A 542 25.37 -8.40 -9.09
N GLN A 543 24.47 -7.66 -8.45
CA GLN A 543 23.26 -7.16 -9.07
C GLN A 543 23.26 -5.63 -9.00
N ALA A 544 23.14 -4.97 -10.15
CA ALA A 544 23.20 -3.51 -10.26
C ALA A 544 22.35 -3.02 -11.44
N ASP A 545 21.87 -1.77 -11.36
CA ASP A 545 21.25 -1.11 -12.51
C ASP A 545 22.33 -0.74 -13.53
N GLN A 546 22.11 -1.08 -14.79
CA GLN A 546 23.05 -0.79 -15.86
C GLN A 546 22.35 -0.19 -17.07
N ASP A 547 22.98 0.82 -17.66
CA ASP A 547 22.56 1.45 -18.91
C ASP A 547 23.00 0.58 -20.10
N SER A 548 22.46 -0.64 -20.15
CA SER A 548 22.73 -1.63 -21.19
C SER A 548 21.49 -2.46 -21.47
N GLN A 549 21.33 -2.89 -22.72
CA GLN A 549 20.28 -3.84 -23.10
C GLN A 549 20.63 -5.29 -22.74
N SER A 550 21.88 -5.56 -22.34
CA SER A 550 22.29 -6.87 -21.86
C SER A 550 21.67 -7.18 -20.49
N PHE A 551 21.12 -8.38 -20.34
CA PHE A 551 20.54 -8.81 -19.06
C PHE A 551 21.61 -9.17 -18.01
N PHE A 552 22.84 -9.47 -18.44
CA PHE A 552 24.01 -9.59 -17.57
C PHE A 552 25.27 -9.14 -18.30
N ASN A 553 26.29 -8.77 -17.55
CA ASN A 553 27.62 -8.41 -18.03
C ASN A 553 28.69 -9.18 -17.27
N VAL A 554 29.87 -9.34 -17.87
CA VAL A 554 31.02 -10.02 -17.28
C VAL A 554 32.21 -9.09 -17.25
N GLU A 555 32.78 -8.88 -16.06
CA GLU A 555 33.99 -8.11 -15.84
C GLU A 555 35.12 -9.04 -15.38
N SER A 556 36.20 -9.11 -16.15
CA SER A 556 37.42 -9.82 -15.75
C SER A 556 38.31 -8.87 -14.94
N LEU A 557 38.20 -8.96 -13.61
CA LEU A 557 39.05 -8.24 -12.65
C LEU A 557 40.29 -9.09 -12.33
N PRO A 558 41.38 -8.50 -11.79
CA PRO A 558 42.56 -9.28 -11.42
C PRO A 558 42.20 -10.41 -10.45
N GLY A 559 42.24 -11.66 -10.90
CA GLY A 559 41.95 -12.86 -10.09
C GLY A 559 40.48 -13.14 -9.79
N VAL A 560 39.54 -12.32 -10.28
CA VAL A 560 38.10 -12.50 -10.04
C VAL A 560 37.30 -12.27 -11.33
N ILE A 561 36.42 -13.19 -11.66
CA ILE A 561 35.41 -13.02 -12.72
C ILE A 561 34.13 -12.50 -12.05
N GLN A 562 33.79 -11.24 -12.29
CA GLN A 562 32.60 -10.60 -11.75
C GLN A 562 31.45 -10.67 -12.76
N VAL A 563 30.37 -11.35 -12.41
CA VAL A 563 29.13 -11.42 -13.18
C VAL A 563 28.15 -10.41 -12.61
N VAL A 564 27.74 -9.45 -13.42
CA VAL A 564 26.82 -8.38 -13.03
C VAL A 564 25.47 -8.61 -13.70
N LEU A 565 24.43 -8.92 -12.91
CA LEU A 565 23.05 -9.00 -13.39
C LEU A 565 22.47 -7.59 -13.48
N ASN A 566 21.92 -7.24 -14.64
CA ASN A 566 21.31 -5.94 -14.87
C ASN A 566 19.90 -5.90 -14.29
N SER A 567 19.74 -5.24 -13.15
CA SER A 567 18.46 -5.06 -12.46
C SER A 567 17.40 -4.33 -13.29
N SER A 568 17.81 -3.52 -14.26
CA SER A 568 16.90 -2.78 -15.14
C SER A 568 16.34 -3.63 -16.27
N HIS A 569 16.89 -4.84 -16.52
CA HIS A 569 16.42 -5.72 -17.58
C HIS A 569 15.22 -6.59 -17.11
N PRO A 570 14.16 -6.80 -17.92
CA PRO A 570 12.97 -7.55 -17.51
C PRO A 570 13.22 -8.97 -16.97
N VAL A 571 14.21 -9.66 -17.52
CA VAL A 571 14.63 -11.01 -17.10
C VAL A 571 15.14 -11.04 -15.65
N ALA A 572 15.72 -9.94 -15.13
CA ALA A 572 16.25 -9.92 -13.77
C ALA A 572 15.16 -10.16 -12.73
N ARG A 573 13.92 -9.73 -12.99
CA ARG A 573 12.75 -10.00 -12.14
C ARG A 573 12.52 -11.50 -11.95
N ASP A 574 12.55 -12.25 -13.04
CA ASP A 574 12.18 -13.67 -13.02
C ASP A 574 13.36 -14.57 -12.62
N LEU A 575 14.61 -14.08 -12.71
CA LEU A 575 15.81 -14.78 -12.21
C LEU A 575 16.13 -14.46 -10.74
N TYR A 576 15.59 -13.40 -10.18
CA TYR A 576 15.88 -13.01 -8.79
C TYR A 576 15.54 -14.13 -7.80
N ASP A 577 14.36 -14.73 -7.94
CA ASP A 577 13.86 -15.83 -7.11
C ASP A 577 14.64 -17.14 -7.30
N VAL A 578 15.33 -17.30 -8.44
CA VAL A 578 16.23 -18.44 -8.73
C VAL A 578 17.54 -18.30 -7.96
N ILE A 579 18.04 -17.08 -7.84
CA ILE A 579 19.40 -16.76 -7.38
C ILE A 579 19.45 -16.50 -5.88
N HIS A 580 18.35 -16.02 -5.29
CA HIS A 580 18.23 -15.77 -3.85
C HIS A 580 17.12 -16.62 -3.24
N PRO A 581 17.39 -17.90 -2.91
CA PRO A 581 16.43 -18.72 -2.20
C PRO A 581 16.39 -18.24 -0.75
N ASP A 582 15.55 -17.25 -0.47
CA ASP A 582 15.16 -16.97 0.91
C ASP A 582 14.37 -18.20 1.42
N THR A 583 15.06 -19.14 2.05
CA THR A 583 14.49 -20.40 2.58
C THR A 583 13.88 -20.27 3.97
N ASP A 584 13.88 -19.07 4.56
CA ASP A 584 13.28 -18.89 5.89
C ASP A 584 11.75 -18.78 5.79
N GLU A 585 11.09 -19.87 6.18
CA GLU A 585 9.64 -20.00 6.40
C GLU A 585 8.71 -19.50 5.28
N ILE A 586 9.05 -19.82 4.03
CA ILE A 586 8.05 -19.77 2.95
C ILE A 586 7.04 -20.91 3.11
N SER A 587 5.75 -20.61 2.93
CA SER A 587 4.72 -21.65 2.91
C SER A 587 5.00 -22.64 1.77
N ALA A 588 4.55 -23.90 1.92
CA ALA A 588 4.72 -24.90 0.86
C ALA A 588 4.07 -24.50 -0.48
N GLU A 589 3.05 -23.64 -0.43
CA GLU A 589 2.37 -23.08 -1.59
C GLU A 589 3.24 -22.01 -2.26
N GLU A 590 3.78 -21.07 -1.48
CA GLU A 590 4.67 -20.02 -1.98
C GLU A 590 6.00 -20.58 -2.53
N ALA A 591 6.53 -21.65 -1.92
CA ALA A 591 7.68 -22.37 -2.44
C ALA A 591 7.41 -23.01 -3.81
N ARG A 592 6.21 -23.56 -4.02
CA ARG A 592 5.79 -24.10 -5.32
C ARG A 592 5.68 -23.02 -6.37
N GLU A 593 5.01 -21.92 -6.06
CA GLU A 593 4.84 -20.81 -7.01
C GLU A 593 6.19 -20.20 -7.42
N ARG A 594 7.13 -20.07 -6.48
CA ARG A 594 8.50 -19.65 -6.79
C ARG A 594 9.21 -20.63 -7.71
N LEU A 595 9.11 -21.93 -7.44
CA LEU A 595 9.74 -22.96 -8.27
C LEU A 595 9.15 -23.01 -9.69
N ASP A 596 7.84 -22.85 -9.81
CA ASP A 596 7.15 -22.78 -11.11
C ASP A 596 7.57 -21.55 -11.91
N ARG A 597 7.64 -20.37 -11.27
CA ARG A 597 8.14 -19.14 -11.91
C ARG A 597 9.60 -19.27 -12.35
N SER A 598 10.45 -19.80 -11.49
CA SER A 598 11.87 -20.09 -11.78
C SER A 598 12.03 -21.05 -12.97
N SER A 599 11.23 -22.12 -13.02
CA SER A 599 11.22 -23.07 -14.14
C SER A 599 10.76 -22.41 -15.44
N ALA A 600 9.72 -21.57 -15.38
CA ALA A 600 9.24 -20.82 -16.53
C ALA A 600 10.29 -19.83 -17.05
N ALA A 601 10.95 -19.09 -16.16
CA ALA A 601 12.01 -18.13 -16.50
C ALA A 601 13.17 -18.81 -17.25
N PHE A 602 13.66 -19.93 -16.72
CA PHE A 602 14.73 -20.71 -17.34
C PHE A 602 14.32 -21.24 -18.73
N ARG A 603 13.08 -21.73 -18.88
CA ARG A 603 12.56 -22.18 -20.18
C ARG A 603 12.46 -21.02 -21.17
N LEU A 604 12.01 -19.84 -20.73
CA LEU A 604 11.91 -18.66 -21.59
C LEU A 604 13.27 -18.19 -22.09
N LEU A 605 14.32 -18.28 -21.27
CA LEU A 605 15.70 -18.00 -21.70
C LEU A 605 16.20 -18.99 -22.77
N LEU A 606 15.90 -20.28 -22.61
CA LEU A 606 16.26 -21.26 -23.62
C LEU A 606 15.45 -21.10 -24.91
N TYR A 607 14.16 -20.76 -24.81
CA TYR A 607 13.31 -20.46 -25.96
C TYR A 607 13.74 -19.18 -26.67
N SER A 608 14.19 -18.16 -25.95
CA SER A 608 14.70 -16.93 -26.56
C SER A 608 16.00 -17.21 -27.33
N TRP A 609 16.91 -18.03 -26.79
CA TRP A 609 18.10 -18.50 -27.54
C TRP A 609 17.69 -19.32 -28.77
N ALA A 610 16.76 -20.27 -28.61
CA ALA A 610 16.31 -21.12 -29.71
C ALA A 610 15.69 -20.28 -30.84
N ARG A 611 14.89 -19.27 -30.49
CA ARG A 611 14.32 -18.33 -31.45
C ARG A 611 15.38 -17.46 -32.12
N TYR A 612 16.33 -16.95 -31.34
CA TYR A 612 17.47 -16.21 -31.87
C TYR A 612 18.28 -17.04 -32.87
N GLU A 613 18.57 -18.31 -32.58
CA GLU A 613 19.24 -19.24 -33.51
C GLU A 613 18.40 -19.47 -34.78
N ASP A 614 17.08 -19.66 -34.65
CA ASP A 614 16.16 -19.91 -35.77
C ASP A 614 16.08 -18.74 -36.76
N GLU A 615 16.12 -17.50 -36.27
CA GLU A 615 16.02 -16.27 -37.06
C GLU A 615 17.32 -15.91 -37.82
N GLN A 616 18.44 -16.56 -37.49
CA GLN A 616 19.73 -16.25 -38.10
C GLN A 616 19.92 -16.85 -39.51
N SER A 617 20.81 -16.25 -40.30
CA SER A 617 21.30 -16.82 -41.56
C SER A 617 22.05 -18.13 -41.36
N GLU A 618 22.12 -19.01 -42.37
CA GLU A 618 22.79 -20.32 -42.27
C GLU A 618 24.28 -20.23 -41.84
N GLY A 619 24.98 -19.17 -42.24
CA GLY A 619 26.35 -18.90 -41.78
C GLY A 619 26.41 -18.57 -40.28
N ALA A 620 25.51 -17.71 -39.81
CA ALA A 620 25.41 -17.32 -38.41
C ALA A 620 24.89 -18.47 -37.53
N LYS A 621 23.94 -19.27 -38.01
CA LYS A 621 23.47 -20.52 -37.36
C LYS A 621 24.62 -21.48 -37.07
N ARG A 622 25.53 -21.65 -38.03
CA ARG A 622 26.73 -22.50 -37.81
C ARG A 622 27.59 -21.98 -36.67
N GLN A 623 27.78 -20.66 -36.58
CA GLN A 623 28.57 -20.07 -35.50
C GLN A 623 27.84 -20.18 -34.14
N ILE A 624 26.53 -19.91 -34.10
CA ILE A 624 25.73 -20.04 -32.88
C ILE A 624 25.72 -21.49 -32.37
N ARG A 625 25.61 -22.48 -33.26
CA ARG A 625 25.71 -23.91 -32.88
C ARG A 625 27.08 -24.25 -32.29
N LYS A 626 28.16 -23.70 -32.85
CA LYS A 626 29.51 -23.86 -32.27
C LYS A 626 29.60 -23.22 -30.90
N THR A 627 29.07 -22.01 -30.72
CA THR A 627 29.03 -21.33 -29.42
C THR A 627 28.20 -22.12 -28.41
N ARG A 628 27.02 -22.60 -28.78
CA ARG A 628 26.17 -23.43 -27.93
C ARG A 628 26.85 -24.74 -27.56
N HIS A 629 27.56 -25.38 -28.49
CA HIS A 629 28.34 -26.57 -28.20
C HIS A 629 29.50 -26.29 -27.25
N ALA A 630 30.29 -25.23 -27.51
CA ALA A 630 31.40 -24.84 -26.65
C ALA A 630 30.91 -24.46 -25.24
N TRP A 631 29.86 -23.66 -25.12
CA TRP A 631 29.27 -23.32 -23.83
C TRP A 631 28.69 -24.56 -23.12
N GLY A 632 28.11 -25.49 -23.87
CA GLY A 632 27.66 -26.78 -23.36
C GLY A 632 28.79 -27.63 -22.75
N GLN A 633 29.99 -27.61 -23.34
CA GLN A 633 31.17 -28.27 -22.77
C GLN A 633 31.61 -27.61 -21.46
N TYR A 634 31.64 -26.27 -21.40
CA TYR A 634 31.92 -25.56 -20.15
C TYR A 634 30.84 -25.85 -19.09
N ALA A 635 29.57 -25.91 -19.47
CA ALA A 635 28.49 -26.25 -18.55
C ALA A 635 28.62 -27.69 -18.04
N GLU A 636 28.98 -28.66 -18.89
CA GLU A 636 29.28 -30.03 -18.47
C GLU A 636 30.35 -30.04 -17.38
N ASP A 637 31.50 -29.41 -17.64
CA ASP A 637 32.62 -29.33 -16.69
C ASP A 637 32.20 -28.74 -15.32
N PHE A 638 31.42 -27.65 -15.32
CA PHE A 638 30.98 -26.97 -14.09
C PHE A 638 29.87 -27.71 -13.33
N PHE A 639 29.11 -28.60 -13.98
CA PHE A 639 28.02 -29.37 -13.35
C PHE A 639 28.41 -30.81 -12.97
N THR A 640 29.53 -31.34 -13.49
CA THR A 640 30.02 -32.69 -13.18
C THR A 640 30.99 -32.76 -12.00
N ILE A 641 31.19 -31.66 -11.27
CA ILE A 641 32.03 -31.62 -10.07
C ILE A 641 31.42 -32.56 -9.02
N GLU A 642 32.05 -33.70 -8.75
CA GLU A 642 31.64 -34.60 -7.67
C GLU A 642 31.82 -33.89 -6.32
N ASP A 643 30.84 -34.03 -5.41
CA ASP A 643 30.87 -33.52 -4.02
C ASP A 643 31.97 -34.24 -3.18
N GLU A 644 33.24 -34.19 -3.57
CA GLU A 644 34.34 -34.42 -2.62
C GLU A 644 34.67 -33.08 -1.94
N PRO A 645 34.37 -32.91 -0.64
CA PRO A 645 34.77 -31.70 0.07
C PRO A 645 36.30 -31.61 0.03
N PRO A 646 36.88 -30.42 -0.27
CA PRO A 646 38.32 -30.27 -0.23
C PRO A 646 38.81 -30.66 1.17
N ALA A 647 39.75 -31.60 1.22
CA ALA A 647 40.46 -31.91 2.45
C ALA A 647 41.03 -30.59 2.99
N PHE A 648 40.60 -30.21 4.19
CA PHE A 648 41.22 -29.13 4.96
C PHE A 648 42.72 -29.43 5.05
N ILE A 649 43.51 -28.79 4.20
CA ILE A 649 44.95 -28.71 4.38
C ILE A 649 45.14 -27.63 5.43
N ASP A 650 45.34 -28.04 6.68
CA ASP A 650 45.91 -27.19 7.72
C ASP A 650 47.21 -26.56 7.18
N ARG A 651 47.17 -25.26 6.88
CA ARG A 651 48.37 -24.43 6.76
C ARG A 651 48.36 -23.42 7.89
N VAL A 652 49.38 -23.59 8.74
CA VAL A 652 49.81 -22.81 9.90
C VAL A 652 49.95 -21.32 9.59
#